data_AF-A0A1I4Y7L7-F1
#
_entry.id   AF-A0A1I4Y7L7-F1
#
_cell.length_a   1.000
_cell.length_b   1.000
_cell.length_c   1.000
_cell.angle_alpha   90.00
_cell.angle_beta   90.00
_cell.angle_gamma   90.00
#
_symmetry.space_group_name_H-M   'P 1'
#
loop_
_entity.id
_entity.type
_entity.pdbx_description
1 polymer ?
#
loop_
_entity_poly.entity_id
_entity_poly.type
_entity_poly.pdbx_seq_one_letter_code
_entity_poly.pdbx_strand_id
1 'polypeptide(L)'
;MGVLLGGEFVLSCAHVVGERDEVRVAFSFGEPGEFRARPTEFVGSAEDGSRDIALLRLVEPFPTSWSAPLAAPAELPPRARVRCHGHSGNYPDGMWINLRVDGPAGPGGRLVQLSTSSFCRNVERGFSGAAVLDGQSGAVLGIVVQKAADQHAQGVAWMIPVGTIFDRLPELRSAAAENPPVRSPSVRFGQLAAQIGELRDAEDEVARLRWLLFRDTSTVTLPQRNYNASRIALAGFRGREEENPGSVPVEELDAFERELADALDLVVAERRRLEEIGARSPGSVPAGTPCRRLDCQGRGSIDETGYCDTCARRPVTEGPVPDGEETWNCAGIVPLPVLRFPKDTGESSPGTPRLRPGTRVGAKKYEIRRFLAKGGFGRIYLAHDPGLQRKVVLKASIDQDEQAARILRAEAWHLTRLTHDNLLSAHDFFQHPVDGEPVDFIAMDYVEGVALTEVAKLPRGPRDSPLLAEILAYGCEILAAIEYLHRQDLYYTDMKPANVMRSSRGIVIVDLAGVWDPRRANEKPQLTRTFYPEQEFRTTGRPSVGTDLYAVARTLTELIRPLPGSDGGMDSAQRVLDRALGLDTSRRFSSAAEMADQLRRVVREIMALHGFEQPLEPSYHFEPVTSDLDHGLGVVPPLESWWRSGAELVGFGLPSPQKIARELPAPRVDPRDRNAANLSRVTGSDFRRLTTMLPDSVESRLKACRMALAQGDRPDVAGARESLDAAQAQRHSDEVQGKQTPGPAWRLDWHEGLVALAAGEIGTALRHFTEVRAILPGEAIPKVALGLCHEHLGEGATGKEAKTAFKVARSCYLAVWQRDRAPAGAAFGLARLFLRAGRRDAAAKVLDEVPAVSRQYDAARIAAIRVHLLWLGGTDWPSVADVRTAARRAEEVLRADSELRRYDADTRDRLVAWLQRSALALVERSGGTVRFPAQVEPHEKELFGDPLTERGIRRRLERSLEALASQARRRSPAELSALLDRKNELRPMTWW
;
A
#
# COMPACT_ATOMS: atom_id res chain seq x y z
N MET A 1 -17.47 -19.98 -2.11
CA MET A 1 -16.00 -20.13 -2.21
C MET A 1 -15.59 -21.54 -1.87
N GLY A 2 -14.47 -22.04 -2.39
CA GLY A 2 -13.93 -23.34 -1.99
C GLY A 2 -12.43 -23.50 -2.20
N VAL A 3 -11.85 -24.52 -1.55
CA VAL A 3 -10.43 -24.90 -1.64
C VAL A 3 -10.29 -26.12 -2.52
N LEU A 4 -9.52 -26.01 -3.62
CA LEU A 4 -9.26 -27.13 -4.55
C LEU A 4 -8.28 -28.14 -3.92
N LEU A 5 -8.65 -29.42 -3.94
CA LEU A 5 -7.90 -30.55 -3.41
C LEU A 5 -7.65 -31.57 -4.53
N GLY A 6 -6.38 -31.84 -4.84
CA GLY A 6 -5.98 -32.92 -5.75
C GLY A 6 -6.53 -32.80 -7.18
N GLY A 7 -7.00 -31.62 -7.60
CA GLY A 7 -7.55 -31.37 -8.93
C GLY A 7 -9.02 -31.79 -9.14
N GLU A 8 -9.58 -32.64 -8.27
CA GLU A 8 -10.94 -33.19 -8.45
C GLU A 8 -11.94 -32.78 -7.37
N PHE A 9 -11.47 -32.46 -6.17
CA PHE A 9 -12.32 -32.21 -5.01
C PHE A 9 -12.22 -30.76 -4.55
N VAL A 10 -13.30 -30.27 -3.92
CA VAL A 10 -13.37 -28.92 -3.36
C VAL A 10 -13.91 -28.98 -1.95
N LEU A 11 -13.18 -28.36 -1.02
CA LEU A 11 -13.63 -28.13 0.34
C LEU A 11 -14.37 -26.79 0.45
N SER A 12 -15.57 -26.77 1.02
CA SER A 12 -16.36 -25.55 1.26
C SER A 12 -17.17 -25.64 2.56
N CYS A 13 -17.88 -24.58 2.92
CA CYS A 13 -18.80 -24.58 4.05
C CYS A 13 -20.18 -25.09 3.64
N ALA A 14 -20.74 -26.02 4.41
CA ALA A 14 -22.03 -26.66 4.12
C ALA A 14 -23.20 -25.67 4.07
N HIS A 15 -23.21 -24.63 4.91
CA HIS A 15 -24.28 -23.60 4.92
C HIS A 15 -24.33 -22.75 3.65
N VAL A 16 -23.24 -22.67 2.89
CA VAL A 16 -23.16 -21.94 1.61
C VAL A 16 -23.67 -22.80 0.45
N VAL A 17 -23.45 -24.11 0.54
CA VAL A 17 -23.82 -25.09 -0.49
C VAL A 17 -25.33 -25.40 -0.42
N GLY A 18 -25.84 -25.66 0.79
CA GLY A 18 -27.22 -26.11 1.00
C GLY A 18 -27.51 -27.50 0.40
N GLU A 19 -28.79 -27.88 0.28
CA GLU A 19 -29.23 -29.17 -0.30
C GLU A 19 -29.40 -29.08 -1.83
N ARG A 20 -28.39 -28.57 -2.54
CA ARG A 20 -28.44 -28.40 -4.01
C ARG A 20 -27.70 -29.55 -4.71
N ASP A 21 -28.24 -30.05 -5.82
CA ASP A 21 -27.59 -31.13 -6.60
C ASP A 21 -26.32 -30.68 -7.33
N GLU A 22 -26.25 -29.41 -7.72
CA GLU A 22 -25.10 -28.81 -8.43
C GLU A 22 -24.89 -27.36 -7.97
N VAL A 23 -23.62 -26.97 -7.78
CA VAL A 23 -23.22 -25.64 -7.30
C VAL A 23 -22.09 -25.06 -8.14
N ARG A 24 -21.99 -23.73 -8.16
CA ARG A 24 -20.85 -23.02 -8.75
C ARG A 24 -19.84 -22.65 -7.66
N VAL A 25 -18.57 -22.90 -7.94
CA VAL A 25 -17.46 -22.66 -7.02
C VAL A 25 -16.44 -21.73 -7.68
N ALA A 26 -16.01 -20.72 -6.95
CA ALA A 26 -14.83 -19.92 -7.27
C ALA A 26 -13.69 -20.28 -6.31
N PHE A 27 -12.46 -20.34 -6.84
CA PHE A 27 -11.26 -20.72 -6.09
C PHE A 27 -10.47 -19.50 -5.60
N SER A 28 -9.60 -19.74 -4.60
CA SER A 28 -8.63 -18.74 -4.12
C SER A 28 -7.29 -18.80 -4.88
N PHE A 29 -7.09 -19.80 -5.73
CA PHE A 29 -5.89 -20.06 -6.54
C PHE A 29 -6.30 -20.47 -7.97
N GLY A 30 -5.57 -20.03 -9.00
CA GLY A 30 -5.78 -20.44 -10.41
C GLY A 30 -6.41 -19.37 -11.32
N GLU A 31 -6.81 -19.76 -12.54
CA GLU A 31 -7.51 -18.88 -13.46
C GLU A 31 -8.82 -18.33 -12.86
N PRO A 32 -9.15 -17.04 -13.08
CA PRO A 32 -10.42 -16.47 -12.63
C PRO A 32 -11.60 -17.11 -13.37
N GLY A 33 -12.51 -17.77 -12.62
CA GLY A 33 -13.71 -18.40 -13.17
C GLY A 33 -14.63 -19.06 -12.13
N GLU A 34 -15.88 -19.30 -12.51
CA GLU A 34 -16.85 -20.11 -11.75
C GLU A 34 -16.91 -21.53 -12.33
N PHE A 35 -16.75 -22.54 -11.49
CA PHE A 35 -16.69 -23.95 -11.90
C PHE A 35 -17.85 -24.75 -11.32
N ARG A 36 -18.34 -25.76 -12.06
CA ARG A 36 -19.46 -26.60 -11.63
C ARG A 36 -18.94 -27.74 -10.76
N ALA A 37 -19.57 -27.93 -9.60
CA ALA A 37 -19.27 -29.01 -8.68
C ALA A 37 -20.57 -29.61 -8.12
N ARG A 38 -20.52 -30.89 -7.74
CA ARG A 38 -21.62 -31.60 -7.09
C ARG A 38 -21.24 -31.94 -5.66
N PRO A 39 -22.12 -31.72 -4.66
CA PRO A 39 -21.84 -32.18 -3.31
C PRO A 39 -21.71 -33.69 -3.26
N THR A 40 -20.61 -34.17 -2.70
CA THR A 40 -20.40 -35.61 -2.46
C THR A 40 -20.71 -35.96 -1.03
N GLU A 41 -20.35 -35.09 -0.08
CA GLU A 41 -20.50 -35.36 1.34
C GLU A 41 -20.69 -34.06 2.13
N PHE A 42 -21.54 -34.11 3.15
CA PHE A 42 -21.66 -33.06 4.16
C PHE A 42 -21.22 -33.61 5.51
N VAL A 43 -20.17 -33.01 6.07
CA VAL A 43 -19.51 -33.49 7.27
C VAL A 43 -19.78 -32.55 8.43
N GLY A 44 -20.17 -33.14 9.55
CA GLY A 44 -20.67 -32.44 10.71
C GLY A 44 -19.90 -32.67 12.00
N SER A 45 -20.31 -32.00 13.07
CA SER A 45 -19.86 -32.34 14.42
C SER A 45 -20.77 -33.43 15.01
N ALA A 46 -20.14 -34.49 15.54
CA ALA A 46 -20.85 -35.62 16.16
C ALA A 46 -21.58 -35.26 17.46
N GLU A 47 -21.23 -34.13 18.08
CA GLU A 47 -21.77 -33.70 19.39
C GLU A 47 -23.00 -32.79 19.28
N ASP A 48 -23.17 -32.04 18.18
CA ASP A 48 -24.26 -31.06 18.00
C ASP A 48 -25.10 -31.27 16.73
N GLY A 49 -24.74 -32.25 15.89
CA GLY A 49 -25.44 -32.56 14.64
C GLY A 49 -25.34 -31.49 13.55
N SER A 50 -24.49 -30.47 13.73
CA SER A 50 -24.26 -29.43 12.73
C SER A 50 -23.56 -29.99 11.49
N ARG A 51 -23.95 -29.57 10.28
CA ARG A 51 -23.20 -29.84 9.04
C ARG A 51 -22.39 -28.59 8.72
N ASP A 52 -21.09 -28.60 9.00
CA ASP A 52 -20.24 -27.41 8.86
C ASP A 52 -19.41 -27.42 7.56
N ILE A 53 -19.01 -28.60 7.10
CA ILE A 53 -18.09 -28.81 5.98
C ILE A 53 -18.82 -29.51 4.85
N ALA A 54 -18.60 -29.07 3.62
CA ALA A 54 -19.06 -29.76 2.42
C ALA A 54 -17.84 -30.14 1.57
N LEU A 55 -17.78 -31.41 1.20
CA LEU A 55 -16.88 -31.92 0.17
C LEU A 55 -17.66 -31.98 -1.14
N LEU A 56 -17.13 -31.33 -2.17
CA LEU A 56 -17.72 -31.28 -3.51
C LEU A 56 -16.76 -31.94 -4.49
N ARG A 57 -17.30 -32.60 -5.52
CA ARG A 57 -16.53 -33.10 -6.67
C ARG A 57 -16.77 -32.22 -7.87
N LEU A 58 -15.70 -31.80 -8.54
CA LEU A 58 -15.82 -31.04 -9.78
C LEU A 58 -16.41 -31.89 -10.89
N VAL A 59 -17.23 -31.26 -11.73
CA VAL A 59 -17.76 -31.91 -12.94
C VAL A 59 -16.64 -32.18 -13.95
N GLU A 60 -15.63 -31.31 -13.99
CA GLU A 60 -14.44 -31.40 -14.84
C GLU A 60 -13.17 -31.24 -13.97
N PRO A 61 -12.23 -32.21 -13.97
CA PRO A 61 -11.04 -32.15 -13.13
C PRO A 61 -10.00 -31.15 -13.65
N PHE A 62 -9.18 -30.61 -12.74
CA PHE A 62 -8.10 -29.65 -12.99
C PHE A 62 -6.71 -30.25 -12.79
N PRO A 63 -5.65 -29.63 -13.35
CA PRO A 63 -4.28 -29.98 -13.02
C PRO A 63 -4.01 -29.84 -11.50
N THR A 64 -3.40 -30.86 -10.91
CA THR A 64 -3.03 -30.90 -9.48
C THR A 64 -2.11 -29.75 -9.03
N SER A 65 -1.37 -29.13 -9.97
CA SER A 65 -0.50 -27.97 -9.74
C SER A 65 -1.24 -26.71 -9.31
N TRP A 66 -2.58 -26.68 -9.37
CA TRP A 66 -3.41 -25.54 -8.96
C TRP A 66 -4.01 -25.71 -7.56
N SER A 67 -3.79 -26.85 -6.91
CA SER A 67 -4.20 -27.10 -5.53
C SER A 67 -3.22 -26.46 -4.54
N ALA A 68 -3.75 -25.82 -3.49
CA ALA A 68 -2.93 -25.27 -2.41
C ALA A 68 -2.69 -26.35 -1.34
N PRO A 69 -1.47 -26.47 -0.79
CA PRO A 69 -1.15 -27.51 0.19
C PRO A 69 -1.88 -27.25 1.51
N LEU A 70 -2.51 -28.29 2.08
CA LEU A 70 -3.15 -28.24 3.39
C LEU A 70 -2.09 -28.43 4.49
N ALA A 71 -2.08 -27.54 5.48
CA ALA A 71 -1.17 -27.64 6.63
C ALA A 71 -1.94 -27.64 7.95
N ALA A 72 -1.71 -28.69 8.76
CA ALA A 72 -2.21 -28.81 10.13
C ALA A 72 -1.04 -28.69 11.11
N PRO A 73 -0.55 -27.46 11.42
CA PRO A 73 0.46 -27.29 12.45
C PRO A 73 -0.08 -27.77 13.81
N ALA A 74 0.79 -28.36 14.63
CA ALA A 74 0.41 -28.87 15.96
C ALA A 74 -0.19 -27.78 16.87
N GLU A 75 0.33 -26.54 16.74
CA GLU A 75 -0.26 -25.33 17.31
C GLU A 75 -0.23 -24.22 16.27
N LEU A 76 -1.33 -23.48 16.13
CA LEU A 76 -1.36 -22.26 15.33
C LEU A 76 -0.66 -21.15 16.11
N PRO A 77 0.37 -20.49 15.55
CA PRO A 77 1.07 -19.44 16.29
C PRO A 77 0.08 -18.32 16.65
N PRO A 78 -0.03 -17.94 17.94
CA PRO A 78 -0.86 -16.80 18.31
C PRO A 78 -0.35 -15.56 17.57
N ARG A 79 -1.27 -14.79 16.99
CA ARG A 79 -1.00 -13.63 16.15
C ARG A 79 -0.36 -13.94 14.79
N ALA A 80 -0.40 -15.18 14.30
CA ALA A 80 0.02 -15.52 12.94
C ALA A 80 -0.73 -14.65 11.91
N ARG A 81 0.02 -14.08 10.95
CA ARG A 81 -0.55 -13.34 9.82
C ARG A 81 -1.07 -14.33 8.79
N VAL A 82 -2.36 -14.23 8.49
CA VAL A 82 -3.03 -15.10 7.52
C VAL A 82 -3.78 -14.27 6.49
N ARG A 83 -4.14 -14.85 5.36
CA ARG A 83 -4.85 -14.16 4.27
C ARG A 83 -5.99 -15.01 3.75
N CYS A 84 -7.08 -14.39 3.32
CA CYS A 84 -8.16 -15.08 2.64
C CYS A 84 -8.65 -14.29 1.42
N HIS A 85 -9.23 -15.00 0.46
CA HIS A 85 -9.82 -14.42 -0.75
C HIS A 85 -11.32 -14.73 -0.80
N GLY A 86 -12.17 -13.72 -0.92
CA GLY A 86 -13.63 -13.91 -0.95
C GLY A 86 -14.32 -12.97 -1.93
N HIS A 87 -15.53 -13.32 -2.34
CA HIS A 87 -16.31 -12.58 -3.34
C HIS A 87 -17.57 -12.05 -2.66
N SER A 88 -17.56 -10.79 -2.23
CA SER A 88 -18.72 -10.15 -1.58
C SER A 88 -19.56 -9.38 -2.59
N GLY A 89 -20.79 -9.01 -2.23
CA GLY A 89 -21.69 -8.25 -3.12
C GLY A 89 -21.12 -6.90 -3.57
N ASN A 90 -20.17 -6.34 -2.81
CA ASN A 90 -19.45 -5.12 -3.17
C ASN A 90 -18.22 -5.39 -4.07
N TYR A 91 -17.78 -6.65 -4.18
CA TYR A 91 -16.55 -7.08 -4.86
C TYR A 91 -16.78 -8.36 -5.68
N PRO A 92 -17.51 -8.27 -6.82
CA PRO A 92 -17.87 -9.42 -7.63
C PRO A 92 -16.66 -10.15 -8.26
N ASP A 93 -15.52 -9.47 -8.42
CA ASP A 93 -14.27 -10.06 -8.94
C ASP A 93 -13.37 -10.68 -7.85
N GLY A 94 -13.84 -10.69 -6.60
CA GLY A 94 -13.08 -11.22 -5.46
C GLY A 94 -12.14 -10.19 -4.82
N MET A 95 -11.77 -10.48 -3.57
CA MET A 95 -11.00 -9.57 -2.73
C MET A 95 -10.13 -10.35 -1.75
N TRP A 96 -8.85 -9.97 -1.68
CA TRP A 96 -7.94 -10.43 -0.65
C TRP A 96 -8.10 -9.61 0.63
N ILE A 97 -8.13 -10.30 1.78
CA ILE A 97 -8.11 -9.71 3.11
C ILE A 97 -6.96 -10.33 3.91
N ASN A 98 -6.18 -9.47 4.56
CA ASN A 98 -5.22 -9.89 5.58
C ASN A 98 -5.92 -9.97 6.93
N LEU A 99 -5.72 -11.09 7.62
CA LEU A 99 -6.27 -11.39 8.92
C LEU A 99 -5.14 -11.81 9.88
N ARG A 100 -5.46 -11.85 11.16
CA ARG A 100 -4.57 -12.31 12.22
C ARG A 100 -5.26 -13.38 13.04
N VAL A 101 -4.55 -14.45 13.38
CA VAL A 101 -5.05 -15.50 14.27
C VAL A 101 -5.05 -14.99 15.72
N ASP A 102 -6.22 -14.86 16.34
CA ASP A 102 -6.33 -14.41 17.74
C ASP A 102 -6.29 -15.58 18.74
N GLY A 103 -6.74 -16.78 18.33
CA GLY A 103 -6.68 -17.99 19.14
C GLY A 103 -7.91 -18.91 18.98
N PRO A 104 -7.92 -20.07 19.66
CA PRO A 104 -9.06 -21.00 19.65
C PRO A 104 -10.30 -20.36 20.29
N ALA A 105 -11.47 -20.64 19.74
CA ALA A 105 -12.74 -20.06 20.13
C ALA A 105 -13.93 -20.98 19.81
N GLY A 106 -15.13 -20.57 20.24
CA GLY A 106 -16.37 -21.33 20.05
C GLY A 106 -16.51 -22.55 20.99
N PRO A 107 -17.63 -23.31 20.89
CA PRO A 107 -17.85 -24.49 21.71
C PRO A 107 -16.74 -25.53 21.53
N GLY A 108 -16.07 -25.90 22.62
CA GLY A 108 -14.97 -26.87 22.62
C GLY A 108 -13.63 -26.38 22.04
N GLY A 109 -13.47 -25.07 21.74
CA GLY A 109 -12.21 -24.51 21.23
C GLY A 109 -11.82 -24.97 19.81
N ARG A 110 -12.79 -25.53 19.05
CA ARG A 110 -12.56 -26.15 17.74
C ARG A 110 -12.60 -25.19 16.55
N LEU A 111 -13.04 -23.94 16.77
CA LEU A 111 -12.89 -22.84 15.82
C LEU A 111 -11.69 -21.98 16.20
N VAL A 112 -11.21 -21.18 15.26
CA VAL A 112 -10.17 -20.19 15.52
C VAL A 112 -10.68 -18.82 15.13
N GLN A 113 -10.54 -17.86 16.05
CA GLN A 113 -10.89 -16.47 15.81
C GLN A 113 -9.82 -15.80 14.95
N LEU A 114 -10.27 -15.00 13.99
CA LEU A 114 -9.46 -14.19 13.10
C LEU A 114 -9.85 -12.71 13.24
N SER A 115 -8.90 -11.81 13.45
CA SER A 115 -9.15 -10.36 13.39
C SER A 115 -8.69 -9.76 12.06
N THR A 116 -9.41 -8.79 11.50
CA THR A 116 -8.99 -8.09 10.29
C THR A 116 -7.81 -7.16 10.55
N SER A 117 -6.82 -7.19 9.66
CA SER A 117 -5.63 -6.32 9.79
C SER A 117 -5.68 -5.10 8.86
N SER A 118 -6.84 -4.81 8.27
CA SER A 118 -7.02 -3.77 7.24
C SER A 118 -8.11 -2.80 7.65
N PHE A 119 -7.79 -1.51 7.73
CA PHE A 119 -8.65 -0.41 8.23
C PHE A 119 -10.01 -0.25 7.50
N CYS A 120 -10.25 -0.97 6.40
CA CYS A 120 -11.39 -0.72 5.52
C CYS A 120 -12.08 -1.99 4.98
N ARG A 121 -11.74 -3.19 5.48
CA ARG A 121 -12.20 -4.45 4.88
C ARG A 121 -12.50 -5.49 5.95
N ASN A 122 -13.79 -5.82 6.09
CA ASN A 122 -14.25 -6.92 6.93
C ASN A 122 -14.42 -8.19 6.11
N VAL A 123 -14.27 -9.34 6.76
CA VAL A 123 -14.71 -10.61 6.19
C VAL A 123 -16.24 -10.54 6.16
N GLU A 124 -16.82 -10.65 4.98
CA GLU A 124 -18.26 -10.53 4.73
C GLU A 124 -18.84 -11.89 4.29
N ARG A 125 -20.17 -11.98 4.11
CA ARG A 125 -20.89 -13.20 3.69
C ARG A 125 -20.27 -13.92 2.47
N GLY A 126 -19.59 -13.18 1.59
CA GLY A 126 -18.88 -13.67 0.40
C GLY A 126 -17.59 -14.46 0.65
N PHE A 127 -17.10 -14.52 1.89
CA PHE A 127 -15.85 -15.18 2.28
C PHE A 127 -16.07 -16.57 2.87
N SER A 128 -17.31 -16.98 3.17
CA SER A 128 -17.57 -18.32 3.71
C SER A 128 -17.11 -19.41 2.75
N GLY A 129 -16.29 -20.34 3.25
CA GLY A 129 -15.63 -21.39 2.48
C GLY A 129 -14.33 -20.96 1.79
N ALA A 130 -13.86 -19.72 1.99
CA ALA A 130 -12.56 -19.27 1.49
C ALA A 130 -11.40 -19.92 2.25
N ALA A 131 -10.28 -20.16 1.55
CA ALA A 131 -9.05 -20.63 2.19
C ALA A 131 -8.47 -19.56 3.11
N VAL A 132 -8.09 -19.94 4.32
CA VAL A 132 -7.23 -19.15 5.21
C VAL A 132 -5.79 -19.61 4.98
N LEU A 133 -5.01 -18.76 4.35
CA LEU A 133 -3.63 -19.03 3.95
C LEU A 133 -2.66 -18.48 4.97
N ASP A 134 -1.61 -19.25 5.29
CA ASP A 134 -0.45 -18.73 5.99
C ASP A 134 0.24 -17.63 5.16
N GLY A 135 0.53 -16.50 5.79
CA GLY A 135 1.15 -15.35 5.12
C GLY A 135 2.56 -15.61 4.60
N GLN A 136 3.28 -16.58 5.18
CA GLN A 136 4.67 -16.90 4.82
C GLN A 136 4.78 -18.08 3.85
N SER A 137 4.11 -19.19 4.13
CA SER A 137 4.21 -20.42 3.32
C SER A 137 3.15 -20.53 2.23
N GLY A 138 2.06 -19.76 2.29
CA GLY A 138 0.93 -19.89 1.38
C GLY A 138 0.11 -21.18 1.57
N ALA A 139 0.42 -21.99 2.59
CA ALA A 139 -0.34 -23.19 2.91
C ALA A 139 -1.72 -22.84 3.48
N VAL A 140 -2.70 -23.69 3.22
CA VAL A 140 -4.05 -23.55 3.77
C VAL A 140 -4.04 -24.03 5.22
N LEU A 141 -4.34 -23.13 6.15
CA LEU A 141 -4.45 -23.41 7.59
C LEU A 141 -5.87 -23.71 8.03
N GLY A 142 -6.88 -23.32 7.23
CA GLY A 142 -8.29 -23.56 7.51
C GLY A 142 -9.21 -22.98 6.44
N ILE A 143 -10.51 -23.04 6.69
CA ILE A 143 -11.54 -22.38 5.87
C ILE A 143 -12.35 -21.38 6.71
N VAL A 144 -12.70 -20.24 6.12
CA VAL A 144 -13.47 -19.17 6.77
C VAL A 144 -14.93 -19.62 6.98
N VAL A 145 -15.47 -19.38 8.17
CA VAL A 145 -16.87 -19.61 8.53
C VAL A 145 -17.50 -18.30 9.02
N GLN A 146 -18.62 -17.92 8.43
CA GLN A 146 -19.40 -16.78 8.89
C GLN A 146 -20.88 -17.12 8.86
N LYS A 147 -21.54 -17.16 10.03
CA LYS A 147 -22.97 -17.48 10.15
C LYS A 147 -23.80 -16.18 10.07
N ALA A 148 -25.07 -16.30 9.67
CA ALA A 148 -25.95 -15.16 9.42
C ALA A 148 -26.19 -14.24 10.65
N ALA A 149 -25.96 -14.74 11.87
CA ALA A 149 -26.13 -14.00 13.12
C ALA A 149 -24.92 -13.13 13.52
N ASP A 150 -23.75 -13.33 12.91
CA ASP A 150 -22.48 -12.69 13.32
C ASP A 150 -22.26 -11.30 12.68
N GLN A 151 -23.28 -10.72 12.04
CA GLN A 151 -23.18 -9.47 11.27
C GLN A 151 -22.86 -8.22 12.12
N HIS A 152 -22.88 -8.33 13.45
CA HIS A 152 -22.67 -7.22 14.38
C HIS A 152 -21.24 -7.13 14.94
N ALA A 153 -20.35 -8.08 14.62
CA ALA A 153 -18.96 -8.08 15.11
C ALA A 153 -18.01 -7.50 14.05
N GLN A 154 -17.67 -6.21 14.21
CA GLN A 154 -16.67 -5.56 13.37
C GLN A 154 -15.30 -6.25 13.50
N GLY A 155 -14.66 -6.52 12.36
CA GLY A 155 -13.26 -6.92 12.32
C GLY A 155 -12.94 -8.32 12.86
N VAL A 156 -13.95 -9.17 13.11
CA VAL A 156 -13.76 -10.54 13.58
C VAL A 156 -14.39 -11.53 12.60
N ALA A 157 -13.65 -12.59 12.29
CA ALA A 157 -14.08 -13.73 11.49
C ALA A 157 -13.69 -15.02 12.19
N TRP A 158 -14.26 -16.14 11.74
CA TRP A 158 -13.96 -17.45 12.30
C TRP A 158 -13.39 -18.35 11.22
N MET A 159 -12.54 -19.30 11.61
CA MET A 159 -12.13 -20.39 10.73
C MET A 159 -12.27 -21.76 11.39
N ILE A 160 -12.54 -22.77 10.56
CA ILE A 160 -12.33 -24.18 10.92
C ILE A 160 -10.90 -24.53 10.49
N PRO A 161 -9.98 -24.85 11.42
CA PRO A 161 -8.61 -25.17 11.08
C PRO A 161 -8.50 -26.54 10.39
N VAL A 162 -7.46 -26.73 9.57
CA VAL A 162 -7.22 -27.99 8.84
C VAL A 162 -7.08 -29.20 9.77
N GLY A 163 -6.55 -29.01 10.99
CA GLY A 163 -6.53 -30.08 12.00
C GLY A 163 -7.93 -30.63 12.28
N THR A 164 -8.91 -29.76 12.54
CA THR A 164 -10.31 -30.13 12.73
C THR A 164 -10.92 -30.76 11.47
N ILE A 165 -10.54 -30.30 10.28
CA ILE A 165 -10.99 -30.89 9.01
C ILE A 165 -10.44 -32.32 8.87
N PHE A 166 -9.17 -32.54 9.19
CA PHE A 166 -8.53 -33.86 9.11
C PHE A 166 -9.03 -34.86 10.15
N ASP A 167 -9.50 -34.39 11.30
CA ASP A 167 -10.15 -35.27 12.29
C ASP A 167 -11.53 -35.75 11.79
N ARG A 168 -12.20 -34.91 10.99
CA ARG A 168 -13.53 -35.20 10.42
C ARG A 168 -13.47 -35.92 9.07
N LEU A 169 -12.39 -35.71 8.30
CA LEU A 169 -12.11 -36.31 6.99
C LEU A 169 -10.69 -36.89 6.98
N PRO A 170 -10.46 -38.06 7.60
CA PRO A 170 -9.12 -38.66 7.72
C PRO A 170 -8.46 -38.94 6.37
N GLU A 171 -9.26 -39.23 5.34
CA GLU A 171 -8.82 -39.52 3.98
C GLU A 171 -8.03 -38.36 3.35
N LEU A 172 -8.31 -37.11 3.77
CA LEU A 172 -7.60 -35.93 3.31
C LEU A 172 -6.16 -35.81 3.88
N ARG A 173 -5.84 -36.52 4.97
CA ARG A 173 -4.47 -36.52 5.54
C ARG A 173 -3.47 -37.14 4.56
N SER A 174 -3.86 -38.20 3.87
CA SER A 174 -3.02 -38.89 2.89
C SER A 174 -2.81 -38.04 1.63
N ALA A 175 -3.86 -37.38 1.13
CA ALA A 175 -3.77 -36.48 -0.02
C ALA A 175 -2.92 -35.21 0.25
N ALA A 176 -2.91 -34.72 1.50
CA ALA A 176 -2.06 -33.60 1.90
C ALA A 176 -0.58 -33.97 2.02
N ALA A 177 -0.26 -35.23 2.33
CA ALA A 177 1.13 -35.71 2.43
C ALA A 177 1.83 -35.81 1.07
N GLU A 178 1.07 -35.98 -0.02
CA GLU A 178 1.60 -36.06 -1.39
C GLU A 178 1.95 -34.70 -2.00
N ASN A 179 1.52 -33.59 -1.38
CA ASN A 179 1.74 -32.22 -1.85
C ASN A 179 2.31 -31.31 -0.73
N PRO A 180 3.58 -31.48 -0.33
CA PRO A 180 4.18 -30.67 0.73
C PRO A 180 4.30 -29.19 0.33
N PRO A 181 4.25 -28.25 1.29
CA PRO A 181 4.41 -26.83 1.00
C PRO A 181 5.75 -26.54 0.35
N VAL A 182 5.73 -25.80 -0.77
CA VAL A 182 6.93 -25.25 -1.38
C VAL A 182 7.57 -24.29 -0.36
N ARG A 183 8.69 -24.70 0.22
CA ARG A 183 9.44 -23.89 1.18
C ARG A 183 10.01 -22.66 0.47
N SER A 184 9.48 -21.47 0.76
CA SER A 184 10.24 -20.24 0.57
C SER A 184 11.48 -20.24 1.49
N PRO A 185 12.68 -19.85 1.01
CA PRO A 185 13.87 -19.80 1.83
C PRO A 185 13.89 -18.53 2.68
N SER A 186 13.39 -18.62 3.92
CA SER A 186 13.55 -17.59 4.97
C SER A 186 14.11 -18.19 6.26
N VAL A 187 15.42 -18.02 6.43
CA VAL A 187 16.28 -17.94 7.65
C VAL A 187 15.78 -18.58 8.97
N ARG A 188 16.53 -19.57 9.49
CA ARG A 188 16.37 -20.21 10.82
C ARG A 188 16.97 -19.34 11.95
N PHE A 189 16.17 -18.93 12.94
CA PHE A 189 16.62 -18.21 14.16
C PHE A 189 16.62 -19.04 15.45
N GLY A 190 16.17 -20.30 15.42
CA GLY A 190 15.92 -21.09 16.63
C GLY A 190 17.12 -21.73 17.34
N GLN A 191 18.33 -21.73 16.74
CA GLN A 191 19.48 -22.46 17.32
C GLN A 191 20.29 -21.66 18.35
N LEU A 192 20.02 -20.37 18.56
CA LEU A 192 20.81 -19.52 19.48
C LEU A 192 20.26 -19.50 20.92
N ALA A 193 19.00 -19.85 21.13
CA ALA A 193 18.33 -19.75 22.43
C ALA A 193 18.73 -20.86 23.43
N ALA A 194 19.24 -21.99 22.94
CA ALA A 194 19.62 -23.12 23.79
C ALA A 194 20.96 -22.92 24.53
N GLN A 195 21.73 -21.87 24.23
CA GLN A 195 23.07 -21.65 24.78
C GLN A 195 23.13 -20.64 25.94
N ILE A 196 22.01 -20.04 26.38
CA ILE A 196 21.99 -18.95 27.37
C ILE A 196 21.20 -19.38 28.63
N GLY A 197 21.48 -20.58 29.13
CA GLY A 197 20.79 -21.20 30.27
C GLY A 197 21.51 -21.10 31.62
N GLU A 198 22.65 -20.43 31.71
CA GLU A 198 23.46 -20.41 32.94
C GLU A 198 23.75 -18.97 33.35
N LEU A 199 23.17 -18.53 34.48
CA LEU A 199 23.67 -17.53 35.44
C LEU A 199 22.52 -17.19 36.42
N ARG A 200 22.59 -17.76 37.63
CA ARG A 200 21.47 -17.82 38.59
C ARG A 200 21.64 -16.97 39.87
N ASP A 201 22.67 -16.14 40.00
CA ASP A 201 22.99 -15.47 41.27
C ASP A 201 23.08 -13.94 41.15
N ALA A 202 21.94 -13.26 40.97
CA ALA A 202 21.87 -11.79 40.98
C ALA A 202 20.53 -11.24 41.54
N GLU A 203 19.85 -11.98 42.42
CA GLU A 203 18.53 -11.54 42.92
C GLU A 203 18.61 -10.35 43.90
N ASP A 204 19.73 -10.16 44.61
CA ASP A 204 19.86 -9.10 45.62
C ASP A 204 20.26 -7.72 45.07
N GLU A 205 20.91 -7.63 43.91
CA GLU A 205 21.13 -6.33 43.23
C GLU A 205 19.93 -5.88 42.39
N VAL A 206 19.13 -6.82 41.89
CA VAL A 206 17.88 -6.54 41.17
C VAL A 206 16.82 -5.94 42.09
N ALA A 207 16.84 -6.27 43.38
CA ALA A 207 15.93 -5.69 44.38
C ALA A 207 16.23 -4.20 44.66
N ARG A 208 17.50 -3.78 44.64
CA ARG A 208 17.90 -2.37 44.80
C ARG A 208 17.67 -1.54 43.55
N LEU A 209 17.91 -2.12 42.36
CA LEU A 209 17.60 -1.46 41.09
C LEU A 209 16.08 -1.32 40.85
N ARG A 210 15.27 -2.25 41.39
CA ARG A 210 13.79 -2.16 41.32
C ARG A 210 13.18 -0.95 42.03
N TRP A 211 13.84 -0.41 43.05
CA TRP A 211 13.31 0.74 43.79
C TRP A 211 13.63 2.09 43.11
N LEU A 212 14.74 2.15 42.35
CA LEU A 212 15.10 3.32 41.53
C LEU A 212 14.48 3.30 40.13
N LEU A 213 13.92 2.16 39.68
CA LEU A 213 13.28 1.99 38.37
C LEU A 213 11.74 2.10 38.37
N PHE A 214 11.10 2.57 39.45
CA PHE A 214 9.64 2.77 39.49
C PHE A 214 9.24 4.24 39.63
N ARG A 215 9.35 4.97 38.52
CA ARG A 215 8.33 5.96 38.13
C ARG A 215 8.28 6.11 36.60
N ASP A 216 7.58 5.13 36.02
CA ASP A 216 6.86 5.09 34.74
C ASP A 216 7.55 5.65 33.49
N THR A 217 8.63 4.95 33.16
CA THR A 217 9.03 4.64 31.79
C THR A 217 8.20 3.47 31.25
N SER A 218 7.64 3.65 30.06
CA SER A 218 7.01 2.59 29.27
C SER A 218 7.42 2.85 27.80
N THR A 219 8.09 1.88 27.17
CA THR A 219 9.42 2.04 26.53
C THR A 219 9.53 1.49 25.11
N VAL A 220 9.99 2.33 24.17
CA VAL A 220 11.26 2.17 23.40
C VAL A 220 11.96 0.82 23.58
N THR A 221 11.94 -0.01 22.52
CA THR A 221 12.90 -1.11 22.33
C THR A 221 14.16 -0.57 21.66
N LEU A 222 15.28 -0.56 22.39
CA LEU A 222 16.60 -0.31 21.81
C LEU A 222 17.00 -1.48 20.87
N PRO A 223 17.58 -1.21 19.69
CA PRO A 223 18.16 -2.24 18.82
C PRO A 223 19.36 -2.94 19.48
N GLN A 224 19.44 -4.25 19.29
CA GLN A 224 20.46 -5.20 19.78
C GLN A 224 21.94 -4.85 19.45
N ARG A 225 22.22 -3.75 18.75
CA ARG A 225 23.59 -3.26 18.46
C ARG A 225 24.20 -2.41 19.59
N ASN A 226 23.38 -1.77 20.44
CA ASN A 226 23.89 -0.93 21.52
C ASN A 226 24.17 -1.70 22.83
N TYR A 227 23.63 -2.90 23.01
CA TYR A 227 24.05 -3.79 24.10
C TYR A 227 25.53 -4.17 23.98
N ASN A 228 26.04 -4.31 22.75
CA ASN A 228 27.46 -4.54 22.49
C ASN A 228 28.31 -3.26 22.54
N ALA A 229 27.77 -2.08 22.22
CA ALA A 229 28.48 -0.80 22.34
C ALA A 229 28.66 -0.37 23.81
N SER A 230 27.65 -0.60 24.67
CA SER A 230 27.76 -0.38 26.11
C SER A 230 28.67 -1.41 26.79
N ARG A 231 28.71 -2.67 26.31
CA ARG A 231 29.72 -3.66 26.71
C ARG A 231 31.14 -3.30 26.28
N ILE A 232 31.33 -2.68 25.12
CA ILE A 232 32.65 -2.24 24.62
C ILE A 232 33.11 -0.96 25.35
N ALA A 233 32.20 -0.05 25.71
CA ALA A 233 32.52 1.12 26.53
C ALA A 233 32.81 0.74 28.01
N LEU A 234 32.10 -0.23 28.59
CA LEU A 234 32.43 -0.77 29.92
C LEU A 234 33.66 -1.70 29.93
N ALA A 235 33.91 -2.47 28.86
CA ALA A 235 35.14 -3.27 28.73
C ALA A 235 36.38 -2.37 28.51
N GLY A 236 36.21 -1.18 27.92
CA GLY A 236 37.24 -0.14 27.85
C GLY A 236 37.52 0.55 29.19
N PHE A 237 36.58 0.52 30.13
CA PHE A 237 36.76 1.06 31.49
C PHE A 237 37.46 0.06 32.43
N ARG A 238 37.23 -1.25 32.27
CA ARG A 238 37.94 -2.31 33.05
C ARG A 238 39.41 -2.50 32.66
N GLY A 239 39.87 -1.91 31.56
CA GLY A 239 41.27 -2.00 31.12
C GLY A 239 42.19 -0.87 31.61
N ARG A 240 41.71 0.06 32.43
CA ARG A 240 42.48 1.21 32.92
C ARG A 240 42.34 1.45 34.43
N GLU A 241 41.96 0.42 35.19
CA GLU A 241 41.98 0.44 36.67
C GLU A 241 43.25 -0.19 37.27
N GLU A 242 44.21 -0.66 36.47
CA GLU A 242 45.50 -1.14 36.99
C GLU A 242 46.59 -0.06 37.12
N GLU A 243 46.37 1.18 36.67
CA GLU A 243 47.34 2.26 36.87
C GLU A 243 46.69 3.59 37.31
N ASN A 244 46.67 3.79 38.63
CA ASN A 244 46.66 5.07 39.37
C ASN A 244 45.29 5.79 39.61
N PRO A 245 44.81 5.87 40.87
CA PRO A 245 43.57 6.59 41.22
C PRO A 245 43.86 8.08 41.48
N GLY A 246 43.34 8.97 40.66
CA GLY A 246 43.50 10.41 40.87
C GLY A 246 42.62 11.29 39.98
N SER A 247 41.59 11.88 40.60
CA SER A 247 40.88 13.12 40.25
C SER A 247 40.17 13.23 38.89
N VAL A 248 38.85 13.01 38.88
CA VAL A 248 37.94 13.89 38.13
C VAL A 248 37.41 14.92 39.14
N PRO A 249 37.61 16.23 38.95
CA PRO A 249 37.23 17.25 39.93
C PRO A 249 35.70 17.40 40.03
N VAL A 250 35.20 17.61 41.24
CA VAL A 250 33.77 17.88 41.55
C VAL A 250 33.24 19.10 40.76
N GLU A 251 34.12 19.99 40.31
CA GLU A 251 33.78 21.17 39.51
C GLU A 251 33.22 20.85 38.11
N GLU A 252 33.54 19.70 37.51
CA GLU A 252 32.98 19.29 36.19
C GLU A 252 31.53 18.78 36.31
N LEU A 253 31.15 18.21 37.45
CA LEU A 253 29.77 17.80 37.74
C LEU A 253 28.86 18.99 38.03
N ASP A 254 29.36 19.99 38.79
CA ASP A 254 28.62 21.23 39.05
C ASP A 254 28.49 22.11 37.79
N ALA A 255 29.42 22.01 36.84
CA ALA A 255 29.32 22.70 35.54
C ALA A 255 28.22 22.09 34.65
N PHE A 256 28.07 20.75 34.68
CA PHE A 256 27.03 20.04 33.93
C PHE A 256 25.62 20.33 34.47
N GLU A 257 25.43 20.42 35.80
CA GLU A 257 24.15 20.79 36.40
C GLU A 257 23.77 22.27 36.14
N ARG A 258 24.76 23.17 36.08
CA ARG A 258 24.53 24.59 35.71
C ARG A 258 24.19 24.77 34.23
N GLU A 259 24.86 24.06 33.32
CA GLU A 259 24.52 24.08 31.89
C GLU A 259 23.10 23.54 31.61
N LEU A 260 22.64 22.55 32.38
CA LEU A 260 21.29 21.99 32.24
C LEU A 260 20.21 22.98 32.73
N ALA A 261 20.49 23.75 33.77
CA ALA A 261 19.61 24.80 34.27
C ALA A 261 19.54 26.01 33.30
N ASP A 262 20.68 26.45 32.76
CA ASP A 262 20.74 27.53 31.76
C ASP A 262 20.04 27.14 30.44
N ALA A 263 20.10 25.86 30.04
CA ALA A 263 19.38 25.35 28.87
C ALA A 263 17.85 25.34 29.05
N LEU A 264 17.35 25.16 30.28
CA LEU A 264 15.93 25.21 30.61
C LEU A 264 15.39 26.65 30.63
N ASP A 265 16.18 27.61 31.12
CA ASP A 265 15.81 29.03 31.09
C ASP A 265 15.84 29.61 29.66
N LEU A 266 16.73 29.13 28.78
CA LEU A 266 16.75 29.45 27.34
C LEU A 266 15.49 28.96 26.60
N VAL A 267 14.93 27.82 26.99
CA VAL A 267 13.68 27.28 26.40
C VAL A 267 12.46 28.09 26.83
N VAL A 268 12.45 28.61 28.06
CA VAL A 268 11.39 29.48 28.58
C VAL A 268 11.49 30.90 27.97
N ALA A 269 12.70 31.41 27.78
CA ALA A 269 12.95 32.69 27.12
C ALA A 269 12.59 32.65 25.62
N GLU A 270 12.90 31.56 24.91
CA GLU A 270 12.55 31.41 23.50
C GLU A 270 11.03 31.26 23.29
N ARG A 271 10.31 30.66 24.24
CA ARG A 271 8.84 30.60 24.22
C ARG A 271 8.20 31.99 24.31
N ARG A 272 8.76 32.91 25.14
CA ARG A 272 8.31 34.31 25.20
C ARG A 272 8.71 35.11 23.96
N ARG A 273 9.91 34.87 23.42
CA ARG A 273 10.41 35.50 22.20
C ARG A 273 9.59 35.12 20.96
N LEU A 274 9.09 33.88 20.89
CA LEU A 274 8.22 33.40 19.81
C LEU A 274 6.79 33.96 19.89
N GLU A 275 6.36 34.41 21.07
CA GLU A 275 5.08 35.10 21.30
C GLU A 275 5.13 36.59 20.88
N GLU A 276 6.32 37.21 20.80
CA GLU A 276 6.46 38.65 20.54
C GLU A 276 6.75 39.05 19.07
N ILE A 277 7.30 38.16 18.22
CA ILE A 277 7.92 38.61 16.94
C ILE A 277 7.39 37.92 15.67
N GLY A 278 6.20 37.30 15.71
CA GLY A 278 5.44 36.84 14.54
C GLY A 278 6.23 36.50 13.26
N ALA A 279 6.63 35.22 13.10
CA ALA A 279 6.95 34.48 11.85
C ALA A 279 8.33 33.78 11.81
N ARG A 280 8.32 32.44 11.68
CA ARG A 280 8.74 31.64 10.49
C ARG A 280 8.63 30.13 10.81
N SER A 281 8.17 29.32 9.84
CA SER A 281 8.03 27.86 9.94
C SER A 281 9.38 27.12 10.03
N PRO A 282 9.57 26.16 10.97
CA PRO A 282 10.68 25.22 10.95
C PRO A 282 10.23 23.79 10.61
N GLY A 283 10.88 23.10 9.66
CA GLY A 283 10.53 21.69 9.40
C GLY A 283 11.15 20.93 8.22
N SER A 284 12.06 21.48 7.41
CA SER A 284 12.84 20.68 6.45
C SER A 284 14.14 20.20 7.10
N VAL A 285 14.41 18.89 7.09
CA VAL A 285 15.78 18.41 7.30
C VAL A 285 16.64 19.04 6.20
N PRO A 286 17.69 19.83 6.53
CA PRO A 286 18.46 20.54 5.52
C PRO A 286 19.03 19.56 4.49
N ALA A 287 18.96 19.94 3.22
CA ALA A 287 19.66 19.19 2.18
C ALA A 287 21.16 19.10 2.53
N GLY A 288 21.75 17.92 2.41
CA GLY A 288 23.10 17.60 2.86
C GLY A 288 23.18 16.91 4.23
N THR A 289 22.08 16.76 4.98
CA THR A 289 22.09 16.06 6.28
C THR A 289 22.46 14.57 6.10
N PRO A 290 23.43 14.00 6.83
CA PRO A 290 23.80 12.59 6.69
C PRO A 290 22.67 11.62 7.07
N CYS A 291 22.46 10.58 6.25
CA CYS A 291 21.45 9.55 6.48
C CYS A 291 21.92 8.57 7.56
N ARG A 292 21.24 8.58 8.70
CA ARG A 292 21.55 7.72 9.85
C ARG A 292 20.91 6.33 9.80
N ARG A 293 20.29 5.92 8.68
CA ARG A 293 19.70 4.59 8.61
C ARG A 293 20.77 3.50 8.49
N LEU A 294 20.55 2.39 9.20
CA LEU A 294 21.44 1.22 9.24
C LEU A 294 21.73 0.64 7.85
N ASP A 295 20.73 0.63 6.97
CA ASP A 295 20.82 0.14 5.60
C ASP A 295 21.53 1.11 4.64
N CYS A 296 21.79 2.34 5.08
CA CYS A 296 22.57 3.35 4.37
C CYS A 296 24.03 3.40 4.85
N GLN A 297 24.35 2.83 6.02
CA GLN A 297 25.69 2.85 6.65
C GLN A 297 26.33 4.26 6.68
N GLY A 298 25.54 5.34 6.75
CA GLY A 298 26.05 6.72 6.75
C GLY A 298 26.56 7.25 5.40
N ARG A 299 26.44 6.49 4.30
CA ARG A 299 26.97 6.88 2.97
C ARG A 299 26.11 7.89 2.19
N GLY A 300 24.92 8.22 2.68
CA GLY A 300 23.96 9.06 1.96
C GLY A 300 23.64 10.35 2.68
N SER A 301 23.14 11.33 1.95
CA SER A 301 22.65 12.59 2.50
C SER A 301 21.19 12.82 2.14
N ILE A 302 20.48 13.63 2.92
CA ILE A 302 19.11 14.03 2.63
C ILE A 302 19.15 15.09 1.53
N ASP A 303 18.35 14.93 0.49
CA ASP A 303 18.27 15.91 -0.59
C ASP A 303 17.11 16.90 -0.41
N GLU A 304 16.92 17.77 -1.39
CA GLU A 304 15.87 18.82 -1.42
C GLU A 304 14.42 18.28 -1.42
N THR A 305 14.21 16.96 -1.55
CA THR A 305 12.90 16.30 -1.42
C THR A 305 12.66 15.72 -0.01
N GLY A 306 13.66 15.79 0.87
CA GLY A 306 13.60 15.22 2.21
C GLY A 306 13.85 13.71 2.26
N TYR A 307 14.25 13.08 1.15
CA TYR A 307 14.63 11.66 1.10
C TYR A 307 16.15 11.53 1.07
N CYS A 308 16.65 10.40 1.56
CA CYS A 308 18.06 10.08 1.38
C CYS A 308 18.34 9.81 -0.09
N ASP A 309 19.37 10.46 -0.62
CA ASP A 309 19.91 10.25 -1.95
C ASP A 309 20.36 8.80 -2.22
N THR A 310 20.60 8.01 -1.18
CA THR A 310 21.19 6.67 -1.24
C THR A 310 20.19 5.56 -1.02
N CYS A 311 19.52 5.57 0.13
CA CYS A 311 18.54 4.53 0.43
C CYS A 311 17.14 4.89 -0.08
N ALA A 312 16.94 6.09 -0.62
CA ALA A 312 15.66 6.58 -1.13
C ALA A 312 14.54 6.61 -0.07
N ARG A 313 14.92 6.65 1.22
CA ARG A 313 13.99 6.71 2.36
C ARG A 313 14.21 7.98 3.17
N ARG A 314 13.15 8.47 3.82
CA ARG A 314 13.23 9.61 4.75
C ARG A 314 14.10 9.27 5.98
N PRO A 315 14.84 10.23 6.56
CA PRO A 315 15.53 10.00 7.84
C PRO A 315 14.47 9.71 8.91
N VAL A 316 14.62 8.59 9.62
CA VAL A 316 13.83 8.35 10.84
C VAL A 316 14.38 9.32 11.86
N THR A 317 13.52 10.18 12.38
CA THR A 317 13.91 11.08 13.45
C THR A 317 13.12 10.65 14.69
N GLU A 318 13.85 10.33 15.76
CA GLU A 318 13.35 9.69 16.97
C GLU A 318 12.19 10.49 17.59
N GLY A 319 11.11 9.80 17.92
CA GLY A 319 9.92 10.30 18.61
C GLY A 319 9.26 9.13 19.37
N PRO A 320 8.64 9.38 20.54
CA PRO A 320 8.25 8.33 21.48
C PRO A 320 7.03 7.51 21.02
N VAL A 321 7.05 6.21 21.33
CA VAL A 321 5.89 5.30 21.32
C VAL A 321 5.48 5.09 22.79
N PRO A 322 4.21 5.34 23.20
CA PRO A 322 3.77 5.22 24.58
C PRO A 322 3.28 3.80 24.92
N ASP A 323 3.72 3.22 26.03
CA ASP A 323 3.23 1.95 26.56
C ASP A 323 2.23 2.18 27.73
N GLY A 324 1.10 1.48 27.68
CA GLY A 324 0.10 1.47 28.74
C GLY A 324 -1.27 1.05 28.20
N GLU A 325 -1.62 -0.23 28.39
CA GLU A 325 -2.74 -0.96 27.77
C GLU A 325 -2.61 -1.12 26.25
N GLU A 326 -1.92 -2.18 25.82
CA GLU A 326 -1.67 -2.51 24.42
C GLU A 326 -2.94 -2.94 23.65
N THR A 327 -3.79 -1.98 23.29
CA THR A 327 -4.69 -2.13 22.13
C THR A 327 -3.91 -1.76 20.86
N TRP A 328 -3.18 -2.73 20.31
CA TRP A 328 -2.76 -2.66 18.91
C TRP A 328 -4.02 -2.71 18.03
N ASN A 329 -4.61 -1.56 17.67
CA ASN A 329 -5.56 -1.54 16.55
C ASN A 329 -4.80 -2.02 15.31
N CYS A 330 -5.24 -3.13 14.74
CA CYS A 330 -4.46 -4.04 13.90
C CYS A 330 -4.19 -3.53 12.46
N ALA A 331 -3.97 -2.23 12.23
CA ALA A 331 -3.96 -1.63 10.89
C ALA A 331 -2.68 -0.84 10.49
N GLY A 332 -1.56 -0.99 11.20
CA GLY A 332 -0.27 -0.39 10.75
C GLY A 332 -0.19 1.13 10.77
N ILE A 333 -1.19 1.83 11.33
CA ILE A 333 -1.09 3.24 11.70
C ILE A 333 -0.64 3.26 13.17
N VAL A 334 0.46 3.95 13.48
CA VAL A 334 0.88 4.18 14.87
C VAL A 334 -0.29 4.90 15.56
N PRO A 335 -0.91 4.33 16.63
CA PRO A 335 -1.83 5.11 17.42
C PRO A 335 -1.04 6.27 18.00
N LEU A 336 -1.40 7.51 17.65
CA LEU A 336 -1.14 8.62 18.57
C LEU A 336 -1.71 8.19 19.93
N PRO A 337 -1.04 8.50 21.05
CA PRO A 337 -1.56 8.19 22.38
C PRO A 337 -3.05 8.52 22.39
N VAL A 338 -3.87 7.55 22.81
CA VAL A 338 -5.24 7.86 23.24
C VAL A 338 -5.03 8.98 24.24
N LEU A 339 -5.40 10.20 23.84
CA LEU A 339 -5.33 11.35 24.73
C LEU A 339 -6.22 10.94 25.90
N ARG A 340 -5.57 10.58 27.02
CA ARG A 340 -6.28 10.37 28.27
C ARG A 340 -7.11 11.62 28.44
N PHE A 341 -8.42 11.41 28.56
CA PHE A 341 -9.36 12.47 28.87
C PHE A 341 -8.71 13.41 29.88
N PRO A 342 -8.81 14.74 29.73
CA PRO A 342 -8.85 15.57 30.91
C PRO A 342 -9.87 14.89 31.81
N LYS A 343 -9.45 14.42 33.00
CA LYS A 343 -10.40 13.95 34.04
C LYS A 343 -11.57 14.90 33.99
N ASP A 344 -12.81 14.39 33.92
CA ASP A 344 -14.06 15.17 33.98
C ASP A 344 -13.89 16.44 34.84
N THR A 345 -13.37 17.52 34.25
CA THR A 345 -13.21 18.81 34.91
C THR A 345 -14.46 19.53 34.51
N GLY A 346 -15.41 19.57 35.44
CA GLY A 346 -16.79 20.00 35.26
C GLY A 346 -16.97 21.46 34.87
N GLU A 347 -16.34 21.91 33.79
CA GLU A 347 -16.51 23.23 33.23
C GLU A 347 -17.51 23.18 32.08
N SER A 348 -18.76 23.45 32.45
CA SER A 348 -19.89 23.70 31.57
C SER A 348 -19.76 25.05 30.85
N SER A 349 -19.91 25.07 29.53
CA SER A 349 -20.20 26.31 28.77
C SER A 349 -21.58 26.89 29.15
N PRO A 350 -21.77 28.23 29.07
CA PRO A 350 -22.92 28.90 29.66
C PRO A 350 -24.19 28.73 28.82
N GLY A 351 -24.98 27.71 29.16
CA GLY A 351 -26.41 27.61 28.88
C GLY A 351 -27.07 26.98 30.09
N THR A 352 -28.15 27.57 30.62
CA THR A 352 -28.75 27.09 31.88
C THR A 352 -29.32 25.67 31.71
N PRO A 353 -28.79 24.67 32.44
CA PRO A 353 -29.34 23.32 32.44
C PRO A 353 -30.74 23.34 33.08
N ARG A 354 -31.75 22.80 32.38
CA ARG A 354 -33.12 22.67 32.93
C ARG A 354 -33.30 21.40 33.75
N LEU A 355 -32.68 20.30 33.33
CA LEU A 355 -32.70 19.05 34.08
C LEU A 355 -31.49 18.98 35.02
N ARG A 356 -31.74 18.66 36.28
CA ARG A 356 -30.69 18.49 37.30
C ARG A 356 -30.14 17.06 37.27
N PRO A 357 -28.87 16.85 37.66
CA PRO A 357 -28.37 15.53 37.98
C PRO A 357 -29.31 14.79 38.95
N GLY A 358 -29.59 13.51 38.68
CA GLY A 358 -30.52 12.67 39.43
C GLY A 358 -31.97 12.72 38.95
N THR A 359 -32.36 13.71 38.12
CA THR A 359 -33.70 13.73 37.50
C THR A 359 -33.90 12.50 36.61
N ARG A 360 -35.08 11.86 36.68
CA ARG A 360 -35.40 10.70 35.86
C ARG A 360 -36.46 11.01 34.80
N VAL A 361 -36.16 10.72 33.55
CA VAL A 361 -37.03 10.97 32.38
C VAL A 361 -37.39 9.67 31.65
N GLY A 362 -38.32 9.72 30.70
CA GLY A 362 -38.76 8.55 29.91
C GLY A 362 -39.34 7.44 30.78
N ALA A 363 -40.41 7.74 31.53
CA ALA A 363 -41.02 6.81 32.50
C ALA A 363 -40.03 6.26 33.55
N LYS A 364 -39.11 7.11 34.02
CA LYS A 364 -38.04 6.80 34.98
C LYS A 364 -36.94 5.84 34.45
N LYS A 365 -36.90 5.59 33.15
CA LYS A 365 -35.89 4.74 32.48
C LYS A 365 -34.51 5.39 32.43
N TYR A 366 -34.42 6.72 32.29
CA TYR A 366 -33.14 7.40 32.13
C TYR A 366 -32.88 8.38 33.27
N GLU A 367 -31.76 8.21 33.97
CA GLU A 367 -31.32 9.10 35.05
C GLU A 367 -30.28 10.10 34.54
N ILE A 368 -30.60 11.40 34.57
CA ILE A 368 -29.70 12.48 34.15
C ILE A 368 -28.46 12.48 35.05
N ARG A 369 -27.28 12.46 34.45
CA ARG A 369 -26.00 12.55 35.16
C ARG A 369 -25.44 13.96 35.11
N ARG A 370 -25.36 14.55 33.91
CA ARG A 370 -24.90 15.93 33.72
C ARG A 370 -25.37 16.50 32.39
N PHE A 371 -25.41 17.82 32.32
CA PHE A 371 -25.56 18.56 31.07
C PHE A 371 -24.23 18.55 30.30
N LEU A 372 -24.29 18.32 28.98
CA LEU A 372 -23.11 18.28 28.12
C LEU A 372 -23.00 19.57 27.30
N ALA A 373 -24.06 19.92 26.55
CA ALA A 373 -24.01 21.04 25.63
C ALA A 373 -25.42 21.57 25.27
N LYS A 374 -25.48 22.83 24.85
CA LYS A 374 -26.63 23.42 24.13
C LYS A 374 -26.24 23.56 22.65
N GLY A 375 -26.87 22.79 21.78
CA GLY A 375 -26.72 22.91 20.32
C GLY A 375 -27.77 23.83 19.70
N GLY A 376 -27.74 23.95 18.37
CA GLY A 376 -28.70 24.80 17.62
C GLY A 376 -30.16 24.35 17.71
N PHE A 377 -30.41 23.04 17.87
CA PHE A 377 -31.76 22.45 17.85
C PHE A 377 -32.12 21.69 19.13
N GLY A 378 -31.29 21.77 20.18
CA GLY A 378 -31.57 21.02 21.40
C GLY A 378 -30.52 21.12 22.50
N ARG A 379 -30.88 20.56 23.65
CA ARG A 379 -30.01 20.39 24.82
C ARG A 379 -29.55 18.94 24.90
N ILE A 380 -28.27 18.73 25.16
CA ILE A 380 -27.66 17.40 25.21
C ILE A 380 -27.27 17.10 26.66
N TYR A 381 -27.70 15.93 27.15
CA TYR A 381 -27.43 15.46 28.50
C TYR A 381 -26.77 14.08 28.47
N LEU A 382 -25.84 13.84 29.38
CA LEU A 382 -25.40 12.49 29.73
C LEU A 382 -26.41 11.90 30.71
N ALA A 383 -26.88 10.70 30.43
CA ALA A 383 -27.76 9.95 31.31
C ALA A 383 -27.27 8.50 31.50
N HIS A 384 -27.85 7.84 32.50
CA HIS A 384 -27.63 6.44 32.79
C HIS A 384 -28.95 5.68 32.65
N ASP A 385 -28.92 4.57 31.90
CA ASP A 385 -30.00 3.58 31.86
C ASP A 385 -29.68 2.52 32.93
N PRO A 386 -30.36 2.53 34.10
CA PRO A 386 -30.12 1.57 35.15
C PRO A 386 -30.67 0.18 34.83
N GLY A 387 -31.57 0.03 33.86
CA GLY A 387 -32.08 -1.27 33.43
C GLY A 387 -31.01 -2.04 32.64
N LEU A 388 -30.27 -1.34 31.79
CA LEU A 388 -29.19 -1.90 30.97
C LEU A 388 -27.78 -1.61 31.50
N GLN A 389 -27.66 -0.91 32.64
CA GLN A 389 -26.40 -0.51 33.28
C GLN A 389 -25.41 0.15 32.31
N ARG A 390 -25.90 1.09 31.49
CA ARG A 390 -25.11 1.76 30.45
C ARG A 390 -25.27 3.27 30.44
N LYS A 391 -24.24 3.96 29.94
CA LYS A 391 -24.29 5.40 29.64
C LYS A 391 -25.07 5.61 28.33
N VAL A 392 -25.91 6.62 28.30
CA VAL A 392 -26.63 7.07 27.10
C VAL A 392 -26.57 8.59 26.99
N VAL A 393 -26.72 9.10 25.78
CA VAL A 393 -26.91 10.54 25.55
C VAL A 393 -28.38 10.82 25.30
N LEU A 394 -28.91 11.89 25.90
CA LEU A 394 -30.26 12.37 25.64
C LEU A 394 -30.18 13.73 24.92
N LYS A 395 -30.75 13.80 23.72
CA LYS A 395 -30.96 15.06 22.99
C LYS A 395 -32.41 15.49 23.17
N ALA A 396 -32.62 16.66 23.75
CA ALA A 396 -33.94 17.23 24.05
C ALA A 396 -34.22 18.45 23.16
N SER A 397 -35.45 18.61 22.66
CA SER A 397 -35.82 19.78 21.85
C SER A 397 -35.74 21.08 22.68
N ILE A 398 -35.61 22.21 22.00
CA ILE A 398 -35.76 23.52 22.66
C ILE A 398 -37.25 23.75 22.93
N ASP A 399 -37.57 24.26 24.11
CA ASP A 399 -38.95 24.45 24.56
C ASP A 399 -39.66 25.50 23.67
N GLN A 400 -40.93 25.25 23.33
CA GLN A 400 -41.80 26.14 22.54
C GLN A 400 -41.34 26.44 21.10
N ASP A 401 -40.28 25.79 20.61
CA ASP A 401 -39.82 25.87 19.22
C ASP A 401 -40.30 24.62 18.44
N GLU A 402 -41.47 24.73 17.80
CA GLU A 402 -42.03 23.64 16.98
C GLU A 402 -41.12 23.29 15.79
N GLN A 403 -40.32 24.24 15.29
CA GLN A 403 -39.36 23.94 14.24
C GLN A 403 -38.22 23.06 14.77
N ALA A 404 -37.68 23.36 15.95
CA ALA A 404 -36.67 22.51 16.60
C ALA A 404 -37.22 21.14 16.98
N ALA A 405 -38.46 21.06 17.48
CA ALA A 405 -39.13 19.79 17.76
C ALA A 405 -39.34 18.96 16.48
N ARG A 406 -39.77 19.58 15.37
CA ARG A 406 -39.90 18.91 14.07
C ARG A 406 -38.56 18.38 13.55
N ILE A 407 -37.49 19.17 13.68
CA ILE A 407 -36.13 18.73 13.30
C ILE A 407 -35.68 17.54 14.14
N LEU A 408 -35.91 17.57 15.46
CA LEU A 408 -35.58 16.47 16.35
C LEU A 408 -36.38 15.20 16.03
N ARG A 409 -37.68 15.32 15.73
CA ARG A 409 -38.51 14.19 15.27
C ARG A 409 -38.00 13.59 13.95
N ALA A 410 -37.58 14.43 13.01
CA ALA A 410 -37.00 13.98 11.75
C ALA A 410 -35.66 13.25 11.96
N GLU A 411 -34.80 13.77 12.84
CA GLU A 411 -33.54 13.14 13.22
C GLU A 411 -33.77 11.78 13.93
N ALA A 412 -34.72 11.72 14.86
CA ALA A 412 -35.11 10.47 15.53
C ALA A 412 -35.57 9.41 14.51
N TRP A 413 -36.32 9.83 13.50
CA TRP A 413 -36.75 8.95 12.42
C TRP A 413 -35.58 8.39 11.61
N HIS A 414 -34.55 9.20 11.34
CA HIS A 414 -33.33 8.73 10.67
C HIS A 414 -32.54 7.76 11.56
N LEU A 415 -32.25 8.16 12.80
CA LEU A 415 -31.44 7.38 13.75
C LEU A 415 -32.04 6.02 14.14
N THR A 416 -33.35 5.84 13.98
CA THR A 416 -34.05 4.58 14.29
C THR A 416 -34.15 3.63 13.09
N ARG A 417 -33.91 4.11 11.87
CA ARG A 417 -34.08 3.34 10.62
C ARG A 417 -32.78 3.09 9.88
N LEU A 418 -31.81 3.97 10.06
CA LEU A 418 -30.49 3.84 9.46
C LEU A 418 -29.61 3.05 10.41
N THR A 419 -28.94 2.03 9.88
CA THR A 419 -28.02 1.19 10.65
C THR A 419 -26.73 1.07 9.86
N HIS A 420 -25.69 1.70 10.37
CA HIS A 420 -24.35 1.69 9.80
C HIS A 420 -23.34 1.95 10.91
N ASP A 421 -22.21 1.26 10.88
CA ASP A 421 -21.21 1.30 11.96
C ASP A 421 -20.66 2.70 12.26
N ASN A 422 -20.50 3.51 11.21
CA ASN A 422 -20.03 4.90 11.33
C ASN A 422 -21.17 5.92 11.52
N LEU A 423 -22.41 5.49 11.77
CA LEU A 423 -23.54 6.37 12.11
C LEU A 423 -23.98 6.12 13.56
N LEU A 424 -24.30 7.20 14.27
CA LEU A 424 -24.87 7.10 15.60
C LEU A 424 -26.21 6.35 15.57
N SER A 425 -26.46 5.51 16.58
CA SER A 425 -27.72 4.77 16.72
C SER A 425 -28.58 5.37 17.84
N ALA A 426 -29.89 5.43 17.62
CA ALA A 426 -30.86 5.75 18.66
C ALA A 426 -31.47 4.47 19.27
N HIS A 427 -31.73 4.52 20.58
CA HIS A 427 -32.39 3.45 21.32
C HIS A 427 -33.87 3.72 21.56
N ASP A 428 -34.24 4.99 21.65
CA ASP A 428 -35.58 5.38 22.07
C ASP A 428 -35.90 6.80 21.61
N PHE A 429 -37.19 7.07 21.40
CA PHE A 429 -37.74 8.40 21.17
C PHE A 429 -38.99 8.56 22.02
N PHE A 430 -39.00 9.53 22.92
CA PHE A 430 -40.08 9.70 23.90
C PHE A 430 -40.29 11.16 24.24
N GLN A 431 -41.47 11.46 24.78
CA GLN A 431 -41.81 12.78 25.30
C GLN A 431 -41.79 12.75 26.82
N HIS A 432 -41.30 13.82 27.45
CA HIS A 432 -41.29 13.95 28.91
C HIS A 432 -41.62 15.40 29.34
N PRO A 433 -42.50 15.59 30.34
CA PRO A 433 -42.80 16.93 30.84
C PRO A 433 -41.60 17.55 31.56
N VAL A 434 -41.18 18.73 31.13
CA VAL A 434 -40.13 19.54 31.77
C VAL A 434 -40.75 20.89 32.14
N ASP A 435 -40.73 21.25 33.42
CA ASP A 435 -41.38 22.47 33.94
C ASP A 435 -42.88 22.57 33.56
N GLY A 436 -43.56 21.44 33.40
CA GLY A 436 -44.98 21.35 33.02
C GLY A 436 -45.25 21.26 31.52
N GLU A 437 -44.25 21.45 30.66
CA GLU A 437 -44.39 21.44 29.20
C GLU A 437 -43.86 20.14 28.57
N PRO A 438 -44.52 19.59 27.53
CA PRO A 438 -44.05 18.40 26.85
C PRO A 438 -42.80 18.69 26.00
N VAL A 439 -41.70 17.98 26.27
CA VAL A 439 -40.44 18.09 25.52
C VAL A 439 -40.09 16.74 24.89
N ASP A 440 -39.69 16.76 23.63
CA ASP A 440 -39.29 15.55 22.88
C ASP A 440 -37.83 15.22 23.17
N PHE A 441 -37.54 13.92 23.37
CA PHE A 441 -36.21 13.38 23.67
C PHE A 441 -35.86 12.24 22.72
N ILE A 442 -34.60 12.20 22.28
CA ILE A 442 -33.97 11.04 21.66
C ILE A 442 -32.95 10.47 22.65
N ALA A 443 -33.04 9.18 22.95
CA ALA A 443 -31.98 8.45 23.65
C ALA A 443 -31.08 7.75 22.62
N MET A 444 -29.78 8.03 22.68
CA MET A 444 -28.78 7.55 21.71
C MET A 444 -27.55 6.97 22.41
N ASP A 445 -26.74 6.25 21.66
CA ASP A 445 -25.48 5.71 22.14
C ASP A 445 -24.57 6.81 22.70
N TYR A 446 -23.88 6.52 23.78
CA TYR A 446 -22.80 7.36 24.26
C TYR A 446 -21.51 7.03 23.51
N VAL A 447 -21.03 7.95 22.69
CA VAL A 447 -19.76 7.81 21.98
C VAL A 447 -18.61 8.28 22.89
N GLU A 448 -17.79 7.34 23.33
CA GLU A 448 -16.58 7.62 24.10
C GLU A 448 -15.46 8.06 23.15
N GLY A 449 -15.31 9.38 22.99
CA GLY A 449 -14.40 9.95 22.00
C GLY A 449 -14.32 11.47 22.02
N VAL A 450 -13.59 12.04 21.06
CA VAL A 450 -13.41 13.48 20.86
C VAL A 450 -13.95 13.90 19.49
N ALA A 451 -14.58 15.06 19.40
CA ALA A 451 -15.01 15.61 18.11
C ALA A 451 -13.81 15.91 17.21
N LEU A 452 -13.96 15.78 15.89
CA LEU A 452 -12.89 16.09 14.95
C LEU A 452 -12.51 17.59 14.98
N THR A 453 -13.36 18.48 15.49
CA THR A 453 -12.98 19.87 15.78
C THR A 453 -11.85 19.97 16.81
N GLU A 454 -11.84 19.10 17.81
CA GLU A 454 -10.76 19.07 18.81
C GLU A 454 -9.51 18.44 18.22
N VAL A 455 -9.67 17.42 17.38
CA VAL A 455 -8.56 16.85 16.59
C VAL A 455 -7.92 17.92 15.70
N ALA A 456 -8.73 18.79 15.07
CA ALA A 456 -8.23 19.86 14.22
C ALA A 456 -7.34 20.87 14.96
N LYS A 457 -7.63 21.12 16.25
CA LYS A 457 -6.92 22.06 17.13
C LYS A 457 -5.62 21.52 17.72
N LEU A 458 -5.37 20.21 17.59
CA LEU A 458 -4.16 19.62 18.16
C LEU A 458 -2.91 20.27 17.55
N PRO A 459 -1.89 20.61 18.37
CA PRO A 459 -0.65 21.18 17.87
C PRO A 459 0.02 20.19 16.93
N ARG A 460 0.43 20.67 15.75
CA ARG A 460 0.97 19.82 14.68
C ARG A 460 2.47 20.00 14.54
N GLY A 461 3.18 18.89 14.49
CA GLY A 461 4.61 18.83 14.24
C GLY A 461 4.96 18.61 12.76
N PRO A 462 6.20 18.87 12.35
CA PRO A 462 6.68 18.59 10.98
C PRO A 462 6.69 17.11 10.59
N ARG A 463 6.37 16.18 11.51
CA ARG A 463 6.42 14.72 11.34
C ARG A 463 5.06 14.05 11.30
N ASP A 464 3.99 14.84 11.17
CA ASP A 464 2.61 14.39 11.31
C ASP A 464 2.06 13.70 10.05
N SER A 465 2.90 13.11 9.20
CA SER A 465 2.46 12.31 8.06
C SER A 465 1.64 11.06 8.45
N PRO A 466 1.85 10.40 9.61
CA PRO A 466 0.92 9.40 10.14
C PRO A 466 -0.45 9.99 10.51
N LEU A 467 -0.48 11.22 11.02
CA LEU A 467 -1.73 11.95 11.29
C LEU A 467 -2.44 12.31 9.97
N LEU A 468 -1.71 12.64 8.90
CA LEU A 468 -2.31 12.80 7.56
C LEU A 468 -2.99 11.50 7.11
N ALA A 469 -2.29 10.37 7.19
CA ALA A 469 -2.87 9.07 6.82
C ALA A 469 -4.10 8.74 7.66
N GLU A 470 -4.07 9.03 8.96
CA GLU A 470 -5.21 8.85 9.88
C GLU A 470 -6.41 9.74 9.50
N ILE A 471 -6.19 11.03 9.24
CA ILE A 471 -7.25 11.96 8.82
C ILE A 471 -7.88 11.53 7.50
N LEU A 472 -7.06 11.13 6.52
CA LEU A 472 -7.58 10.62 5.25
C LEU A 472 -8.33 9.29 5.45
N ALA A 473 -7.91 8.47 6.40
CA ALA A 473 -8.61 7.24 6.77
C ALA A 473 -9.98 7.52 7.42
N TYR A 474 -10.11 8.57 8.25
CA TYR A 474 -11.42 9.07 8.69
C TYR A 474 -12.29 9.48 7.51
N GLY A 475 -11.69 10.11 6.49
CA GLY A 475 -12.37 10.40 5.24
C GLY A 475 -12.94 9.16 4.57
N CYS A 476 -12.21 8.04 4.55
CA CYS A 476 -12.72 6.77 4.02
C CYS A 476 -13.92 6.23 4.81
N GLU A 477 -13.88 6.29 6.15
CA GLU A 477 -15.00 5.85 7.00
C GLU A 477 -16.24 6.75 6.85
N ILE A 478 -16.04 8.07 6.78
CA ILE A 478 -17.12 9.02 6.49
C ILE A 478 -17.75 8.70 5.14
N LEU A 479 -16.94 8.51 4.10
CA LEU A 479 -17.43 8.18 2.76
C LEU A 479 -18.20 6.86 2.71
N ALA A 480 -17.86 5.87 3.55
CA ALA A 480 -18.63 4.63 3.64
C ALA A 480 -20.06 4.88 4.15
N ALA A 481 -20.21 5.72 5.18
CA ALA A 481 -21.52 6.12 5.68
C ALA A 481 -22.30 6.97 4.66
N ILE A 482 -21.63 7.89 3.96
CA ILE A 482 -22.25 8.71 2.91
C ILE A 482 -22.73 7.84 1.73
N GLU A 483 -21.93 6.85 1.30
CA GLU A 483 -22.33 5.88 0.28
C GLU A 483 -23.60 5.11 0.71
N TYR A 484 -23.68 4.69 1.98
CA TYR A 484 -24.86 4.01 2.53
C TYR A 484 -26.11 4.89 2.48
N LEU A 485 -25.99 6.20 2.73
CA LEU A 485 -27.09 7.16 2.59
C LEU A 485 -27.49 7.34 1.11
N HIS A 486 -26.51 7.53 0.23
CA HIS A 486 -26.74 7.75 -1.20
C HIS A 486 -27.47 6.57 -1.86
N ARG A 487 -27.17 5.32 -1.46
CA ARG A 487 -27.89 4.13 -1.93
C ARG A 487 -29.38 4.09 -1.55
N GLN A 488 -29.80 4.92 -0.60
CA GLN A 488 -31.18 5.04 -0.13
C GLN A 488 -31.84 6.34 -0.59
N ASP A 489 -31.20 7.06 -1.53
CA ASP A 489 -31.58 8.39 -2.01
C ASP A 489 -31.63 9.44 -0.89
N LEU A 490 -30.79 9.29 0.14
CA LEU A 490 -30.64 10.24 1.24
C LEU A 490 -29.32 11.01 1.11
N TYR A 491 -29.31 12.30 1.45
CA TYR A 491 -28.15 13.18 1.33
C TYR A 491 -27.82 13.78 2.69
N TYR A 492 -26.55 13.87 3.08
CA TYR A 492 -26.20 14.25 4.46
C TYR A 492 -26.25 15.77 4.71
N THR A 493 -25.78 16.57 3.74
CA THR A 493 -25.83 18.04 3.63
C THR A 493 -25.18 18.88 4.75
N ASP A 494 -24.87 18.31 5.90
CA ASP A 494 -24.31 19.01 7.07
C ASP A 494 -22.90 18.51 7.48
N MET A 495 -22.11 17.98 6.53
CA MET A 495 -20.80 17.40 6.85
C MET A 495 -19.78 18.47 7.26
N LYS A 496 -19.25 18.32 8.47
CA LYS A 496 -18.26 19.20 9.12
C LYS A 496 -17.57 18.47 10.27
N PRO A 497 -16.37 18.90 10.74
CA PRO A 497 -15.69 18.21 11.83
C PRO A 497 -16.49 18.12 13.14
N ALA A 498 -17.41 19.05 13.39
CA ALA A 498 -18.21 19.09 14.62
C ALA A 498 -19.23 17.93 14.71
N ASN A 499 -19.60 17.33 13.57
CA ASN A 499 -20.60 16.27 13.51
C ASN A 499 -19.95 14.86 13.48
N VAL A 500 -18.63 14.77 13.63
CA VAL A 500 -17.90 13.50 13.61
C VAL A 500 -17.07 13.38 14.87
N MET A 501 -17.19 12.24 15.56
CA MET A 501 -16.42 11.91 16.75
C MET A 501 -15.42 10.79 16.46
N ARG A 502 -14.16 11.00 16.86
CA ARG A 502 -13.10 9.99 16.92
C ARG A 502 -13.23 9.22 18.24
N SER A 503 -13.44 7.92 18.15
CA SER A 503 -13.46 6.97 19.28
C SER A 503 -12.26 6.02 19.20
N SER A 504 -12.11 5.13 20.18
CA SER A 504 -11.14 4.03 20.13
C SER A 504 -11.40 3.01 19.01
N ARG A 505 -12.63 2.98 18.48
CA ARG A 505 -13.08 2.03 17.44
C ARG A 505 -13.09 2.61 16.01
N GLY A 506 -12.70 3.87 15.84
CA GLY A 506 -12.81 4.60 14.56
C GLY A 506 -13.66 5.86 14.70
N ILE A 507 -14.31 6.30 13.63
CA ILE A 507 -15.18 7.49 13.66
C ILE A 507 -16.67 7.14 13.72
N VAL A 508 -17.45 8.03 14.33
CA VAL A 508 -18.91 7.98 14.33
C VAL A 508 -19.45 9.35 13.95
N ILE A 509 -20.39 9.40 13.00
CA ILE A 509 -21.16 10.59 12.65
C ILE A 509 -22.30 10.72 13.65
N VAL A 510 -22.32 11.82 14.41
CA VAL A 510 -23.16 11.97 15.61
C VAL A 510 -24.38 12.87 15.47
N ASP A 511 -24.55 13.52 14.32
CA ASP A 511 -25.72 14.37 14.04
C ASP A 511 -26.35 13.96 12.71
N LEU A 512 -27.62 13.53 12.72
CA LEU A 512 -28.39 13.19 11.51
C LEU A 512 -29.49 14.21 11.21
N ALA A 513 -29.56 15.34 11.92
CA ALA A 513 -30.56 16.37 11.69
C ALA A 513 -30.42 17.02 10.31
N GLY A 514 -29.22 17.00 9.73
CA GLY A 514 -28.93 17.49 8.39
C GLY A 514 -29.44 16.59 7.27
N VAL A 515 -29.66 15.29 7.53
CA VAL A 515 -30.00 14.33 6.48
C VAL A 515 -31.29 14.76 5.76
N TRP A 516 -31.18 14.92 4.46
CA TRP A 516 -32.25 15.37 3.57
C TRP A 516 -32.80 14.22 2.75
N ASP A 517 -34.13 14.10 2.74
CA ASP A 517 -34.88 13.11 1.97
C ASP A 517 -35.67 13.82 0.85
N PRO A 518 -35.37 13.60 -0.44
CA PRO A 518 -36.08 14.21 -1.56
C PRO A 518 -37.57 13.86 -1.60
N ARG A 519 -37.98 12.75 -0.97
CA ARG A 519 -39.37 12.30 -0.89
C ARG A 519 -40.19 13.16 0.09
N ARG A 520 -39.53 13.95 0.95
CA ARG A 520 -40.14 14.87 1.91
C ARG A 520 -40.13 16.31 1.39
N ALA A 521 -40.76 16.51 0.23
CA ALA A 521 -40.71 17.72 -0.61
C ALA A 521 -40.99 19.09 0.06
N ASN A 522 -41.46 19.13 1.32
CA ASN A 522 -41.76 20.36 2.06
C ASN A 522 -40.63 20.81 3.01
N GLU A 523 -39.52 20.07 3.10
CA GLU A 523 -38.39 20.40 4.01
C GLU A 523 -37.22 20.99 3.23
N LYS A 524 -36.87 22.25 3.57
CA LYS A 524 -35.64 22.88 3.06
C LYS A 524 -34.43 22.17 3.66
N PRO A 525 -33.40 21.83 2.86
CA PRO A 525 -32.20 21.17 3.37
C PRO A 525 -31.46 22.08 4.35
N GLN A 526 -30.92 21.50 5.42
CA GLN A 526 -30.06 22.20 6.36
C GLN A 526 -28.63 22.19 5.82
N LEU A 527 -28.15 23.36 5.40
CA LEU A 527 -26.85 23.50 4.75
C LEU A 527 -25.88 24.25 5.67
N THR A 528 -24.73 23.67 5.98
CA THR A 528 -23.63 24.45 6.56
C THR A 528 -22.90 25.22 5.46
N ARG A 529 -23.18 26.53 5.36
CA ARG A 529 -22.68 27.42 4.29
C ARG A 529 -21.16 27.36 4.07
N THR A 530 -20.36 27.17 5.12
CA THR A 530 -18.88 27.13 5.03
C THR A 530 -18.33 25.84 4.39
N PHE A 531 -19.10 24.75 4.43
CA PHE A 531 -18.69 23.42 3.95
C PHE A 531 -19.45 22.97 2.71
N TYR A 532 -20.54 23.67 2.36
CA TYR A 532 -21.41 23.32 1.25
C TYR A 532 -21.14 24.18 0.01
N PRO A 533 -21.21 23.63 -1.22
CA PRO A 533 -20.95 24.40 -2.43
C PRO A 533 -22.14 25.31 -2.79
N GLU A 534 -22.17 26.52 -2.22
CA GLU A 534 -23.30 27.46 -2.36
C GLU A 534 -23.65 27.80 -3.82
N GLN A 535 -22.67 27.97 -4.70
CA GLN A 535 -22.90 28.30 -6.11
C GLN A 535 -23.66 27.18 -6.85
N GLU A 536 -23.26 25.92 -6.64
CA GLU A 536 -23.94 24.75 -7.24
C GLU A 536 -25.37 24.62 -6.71
N PHE A 537 -25.58 24.84 -5.41
CA PHE A 537 -26.90 24.79 -4.81
C PHE A 537 -27.84 25.86 -5.37
N ARG A 538 -27.34 27.08 -5.59
CA ARG A 538 -28.13 28.16 -6.22
C ARG A 538 -28.60 27.81 -7.62
N THR A 539 -27.81 27.03 -8.36
CA THR A 539 -28.15 26.60 -9.72
C THR A 539 -29.08 25.40 -9.74
N THR A 540 -28.81 24.39 -8.91
CA THR A 540 -29.53 23.11 -8.94
C THR A 540 -30.79 23.10 -8.06
N GLY A 541 -30.79 23.88 -6.98
CA GLY A 541 -31.86 23.98 -5.99
C GLY A 541 -32.01 22.78 -5.05
N ARG A 542 -31.11 21.78 -5.13
CA ARG A 542 -31.25 20.50 -4.40
C ARG A 542 -29.89 19.88 -4.08
N PRO A 543 -29.77 19.15 -2.96
CA PRO A 543 -28.61 18.32 -2.67
C PRO A 543 -28.37 17.25 -3.73
N SER A 544 -27.09 16.89 -3.87
CA SER A 544 -26.61 15.86 -4.79
C SER A 544 -25.44 15.09 -4.17
N VAL A 545 -25.10 13.95 -4.77
CA VAL A 545 -23.87 13.21 -4.41
C VAL A 545 -22.66 14.15 -4.43
N GLY A 546 -22.51 14.94 -5.49
CA GLY A 546 -21.40 15.89 -5.65
C GLY A 546 -21.31 16.95 -4.56
N THR A 547 -22.45 17.37 -3.98
CA THR A 547 -22.47 18.34 -2.87
C THR A 547 -22.00 17.74 -1.55
N ASP A 548 -22.36 16.48 -1.26
CA ASP A 548 -21.88 15.79 -0.06
C ASP A 548 -20.37 15.48 -0.15
N LEU A 549 -19.90 15.04 -1.32
CA LEU A 549 -18.48 14.78 -1.55
C LEU A 549 -17.64 16.05 -1.43
N TYR A 550 -18.16 17.19 -1.89
CA TYR A 550 -17.55 18.50 -1.64
C TYR A 550 -17.44 18.78 -0.14
N ALA A 551 -18.51 18.57 0.63
CA ALA A 551 -18.52 18.83 2.07
C ALA A 551 -17.55 17.91 2.85
N VAL A 552 -17.43 16.64 2.45
CA VAL A 552 -16.39 15.73 2.98
C VAL A 552 -14.99 16.28 2.66
N ALA A 553 -14.72 16.69 1.43
CA ALA A 553 -13.41 17.24 1.05
C ALA A 553 -13.07 18.54 1.79
N ARG A 554 -14.06 19.41 2.03
CA ARG A 554 -13.90 20.61 2.87
C ARG A 554 -13.57 20.25 4.31
N THR A 555 -14.27 19.27 4.87
CA THR A 555 -14.02 18.73 6.22
C THR A 555 -12.59 18.21 6.35
N LEU A 556 -12.14 17.39 5.41
CA LEU A 556 -10.76 16.89 5.39
C LEU A 556 -9.73 18.02 5.20
N THR A 557 -10.02 19.01 4.34
CA THR A 557 -9.13 20.16 4.14
C THR A 557 -8.92 20.96 5.42
N GLU A 558 -9.96 21.16 6.21
CA GLU A 558 -9.85 21.81 7.52
C GLU A 558 -9.03 20.96 8.50
N LEU A 559 -9.25 19.64 8.50
CA LEU A 559 -8.48 18.72 9.32
C LEU A 559 -7.01 18.63 8.92
N ILE A 560 -6.62 18.99 7.70
CA ILE A 560 -5.24 18.85 7.18
C ILE A 560 -4.38 20.13 7.34
N ARG A 561 -4.95 21.30 7.65
CA ARG A 561 -4.18 22.57 7.65
C ARG A 561 -3.45 22.93 8.96
N PRO A 562 -2.20 23.47 8.88
CA PRO A 562 -1.22 23.34 7.80
C PRO A 562 -0.25 22.22 8.16
N LEU A 563 -0.49 21.00 7.69
CA LEU A 563 0.54 19.95 7.75
C LEU A 563 1.68 20.37 6.80
N PRO A 564 2.89 20.69 7.31
CA PRO A 564 4.00 21.09 6.46
C PRO A 564 4.58 19.85 5.78
N GLY A 565 4.65 19.83 4.45
CA GLY A 565 5.35 18.78 3.73
C GLY A 565 4.92 18.65 2.27
N SER A 566 5.91 18.56 1.37
CA SER A 566 5.74 18.28 -0.06
C SER A 566 6.15 16.83 -0.39
N ASP A 567 5.81 15.87 0.48
CA ASP A 567 5.97 14.47 0.11
C ASP A 567 4.95 14.09 -0.97
N GLY A 568 5.28 13.09 -1.80
CA GLY A 568 4.42 12.66 -2.91
C GLY A 568 3.01 12.21 -2.46
N GLY A 569 2.89 11.76 -1.21
CA GLY A 569 1.63 11.39 -0.59
C GLY A 569 0.71 12.59 -0.36
N MET A 570 1.23 13.71 0.16
CA MET A 570 0.48 14.96 0.31
C MET A 570 0.04 15.54 -1.02
N ASP A 571 0.87 15.48 -2.07
CA ASP A 571 0.46 15.92 -3.42
C ASP A 571 -0.72 15.08 -3.95
N SER A 572 -0.69 13.77 -3.73
CA SER A 572 -1.80 12.88 -4.12
C SER A 572 -3.06 13.13 -3.30
N ALA A 573 -2.92 13.39 -1.99
CA ALA A 573 -4.04 13.75 -1.11
C ALA A 573 -4.68 15.07 -1.55
N GLN A 574 -3.87 16.10 -1.81
CA GLN A 574 -4.35 17.39 -2.26
C GLN A 574 -5.12 17.27 -3.58
N ARG A 575 -4.65 16.44 -4.52
CA ARG A 575 -5.37 16.19 -5.78
C ARG A 575 -6.74 15.52 -5.59
N VAL A 576 -6.87 14.59 -4.63
CA VAL A 576 -8.19 14.03 -4.27
C VAL A 576 -9.12 15.14 -3.78
N LEU A 577 -8.62 15.99 -2.88
CA LEU A 577 -9.40 17.10 -2.33
C LEU A 577 -9.76 18.12 -3.42
N ASP A 578 -8.81 18.52 -4.25
CA ASP A 578 -9.02 19.48 -5.35
C ASP A 578 -10.05 18.96 -6.35
N ARG A 579 -10.02 17.65 -6.68
CA ARG A 579 -11.02 17.02 -7.56
C ARG A 579 -12.42 17.10 -6.95
N ALA A 580 -12.59 16.86 -5.65
CA ALA A 580 -13.88 16.97 -4.98
C ALA A 580 -14.33 18.43 -4.78
N LEU A 581 -13.39 19.37 -4.65
CA LEU A 581 -13.65 20.80 -4.46
C LEU A 581 -13.81 21.58 -5.78
N GLY A 582 -13.59 20.94 -6.93
CA GLY A 582 -13.59 21.58 -8.24
C GLY A 582 -14.92 22.27 -8.58
N LEU A 583 -14.84 23.40 -9.28
CA LEU A 583 -16.03 24.15 -9.74
C LEU A 583 -16.79 23.41 -10.84
N ASP A 584 -16.08 22.65 -11.68
CA ASP A 584 -16.69 21.78 -12.69
C ASP A 584 -17.21 20.50 -12.03
N THR A 585 -18.54 20.45 -11.80
CA THR A 585 -19.21 19.32 -11.14
C THR A 585 -19.11 18.02 -11.94
N SER A 586 -18.91 18.09 -13.26
CA SER A 586 -18.80 16.91 -14.12
C SER A 586 -17.48 16.15 -13.93
N ARG A 587 -16.44 16.83 -13.41
CA ARG A 587 -15.11 16.28 -13.15
C ARG A 587 -14.94 15.73 -11.72
N ARG A 588 -15.89 15.99 -10.82
CA ARG A 588 -15.86 15.46 -9.45
C ARG A 588 -16.01 13.93 -9.45
N PHE A 589 -15.90 13.34 -8.27
CA PHE A 589 -16.19 11.92 -8.07
C PHE A 589 -17.68 11.64 -8.31
N SER A 590 -17.98 10.54 -8.99
CA SER A 590 -19.34 10.13 -9.33
C SER A 590 -20.07 9.46 -8.16
N SER A 591 -19.34 8.96 -7.17
CA SER A 591 -19.86 8.29 -5.97
C SER A 591 -18.90 8.45 -4.78
N ALA A 592 -19.43 8.25 -3.57
CA ALA A 592 -18.62 8.19 -2.37
C ALA A 592 -17.66 6.99 -2.39
N ALA A 593 -18.09 5.85 -2.94
CA ALA A 593 -17.22 4.69 -3.17
C ALA A 593 -16.00 5.00 -4.06
N GLU A 594 -16.17 5.74 -5.16
CA GLU A 594 -15.06 6.13 -6.05
C GLU A 594 -14.05 7.03 -5.31
N MET A 595 -14.55 8.04 -4.58
CA MET A 595 -13.70 8.92 -3.78
C MET A 595 -12.95 8.15 -2.69
N ALA A 596 -13.62 7.21 -2.02
CA ALA A 596 -13.04 6.40 -0.96
C ALA A 596 -11.94 5.47 -1.48
N ASP A 597 -12.09 4.88 -2.68
CA ASP A 597 -11.04 4.07 -3.30
C ASP A 597 -9.78 4.90 -3.59
N GLN A 598 -9.93 6.08 -4.21
CA GLN A 598 -8.79 6.96 -4.48
C GLN A 598 -8.12 7.42 -3.19
N LEU A 599 -8.89 7.81 -2.18
CA LEU A 599 -8.37 8.24 -0.89
C LEU A 599 -7.62 7.11 -0.16
N ARG A 600 -8.16 5.89 -0.19
CA ARG A 600 -7.52 4.70 0.39
C ARG A 600 -6.18 4.39 -0.28
N ARG A 601 -6.08 4.55 -1.60
CA ARG A 601 -4.81 4.38 -2.32
C ARG A 601 -3.77 5.42 -1.89
N VAL A 602 -4.20 6.66 -1.64
CA VAL A 602 -3.34 7.74 -1.13
C VAL A 602 -2.89 7.46 0.31
N VAL A 603 -3.78 7.00 1.19
CA VAL A 603 -3.42 6.59 2.56
C VAL A 603 -2.30 5.56 2.53
N ARG A 604 -2.43 4.54 1.68
CA ARG A 604 -1.40 3.49 1.53
C ARG A 604 -0.10 4.02 1.00
N GLU A 605 -0.14 4.93 0.03
CA GLU A 605 1.05 5.60 -0.48
C GLU A 605 1.76 6.38 0.63
N ILE A 606 1.04 7.15 1.44
CA ILE A 606 1.62 7.87 2.58
C ILE A 606 2.24 6.88 3.56
N MET A 607 1.53 5.82 3.94
CA MET A 607 2.05 4.80 4.85
C MET A 607 3.31 4.12 4.30
N ALA A 608 3.30 3.75 3.02
CA ALA A 608 4.45 3.14 2.35
C ALA A 608 5.66 4.08 2.31
N LEU A 609 5.47 5.35 1.96
CA LEU A 609 6.54 6.37 1.96
C LEU A 609 7.16 6.57 3.36
N HIS A 610 6.41 6.26 4.42
CA HIS A 610 6.86 6.31 5.81
C HIS A 610 7.43 4.97 6.33
N GLY A 611 7.53 3.95 5.47
CA GLY A 611 8.18 2.67 5.77
C GLY A 611 7.25 1.62 6.36
N PHE A 612 5.94 1.84 6.37
CA PHE A 612 4.97 0.82 6.74
C PHE A 612 4.71 -0.12 5.55
N GLU A 613 4.89 -1.43 5.76
CA GLU A 613 4.57 -2.43 4.74
C GLU A 613 3.08 -2.38 4.35
N GLN A 614 2.79 -2.34 3.05
CA GLN A 614 1.43 -2.35 2.53
C GLN A 614 1.16 -3.63 1.75
N PRO A 615 -0.06 -4.20 1.85
CA PRO A 615 -0.44 -5.32 1.01
C PRO A 615 -0.47 -4.94 -0.46
N LEU A 616 -0.02 -5.88 -1.30
CA LEU A 616 -0.11 -5.79 -2.75
C LEU A 616 -1.59 -5.70 -3.17
N GLU A 617 -1.97 -4.65 -3.89
CA GLU A 617 -3.28 -4.56 -4.53
C GLU A 617 -3.13 -4.21 -6.02
N PRO A 618 -3.71 -5.01 -6.92
CA PRO A 618 -3.69 -4.70 -8.35
C PRO A 618 -4.50 -3.42 -8.64
N SER A 619 -4.21 -2.78 -9.77
CA SER A 619 -5.03 -1.67 -10.26
C SER A 619 -6.40 -2.19 -10.72
N TYR A 620 -7.48 -1.52 -10.29
CA TYR A 620 -8.84 -1.75 -10.80
C TYR A 620 -9.12 -0.95 -12.07
N HIS A 621 -8.30 0.06 -12.38
CA HIS A 621 -8.48 0.90 -13.56
C HIS A 621 -7.64 0.46 -14.74
N PHE A 622 -6.53 -0.24 -14.50
CA PHE A 622 -5.60 -0.68 -15.54
C PHE A 622 -5.35 -2.18 -15.48
N GLU A 623 -5.01 -2.75 -16.63
CA GLU A 623 -4.52 -4.11 -16.75
C GLU A 623 -3.17 -4.26 -15.99
N PRO A 624 -2.81 -5.48 -15.55
CA PRO A 624 -1.53 -5.71 -14.87
C PRO A 624 -0.34 -5.24 -15.71
N VAL A 625 0.68 -4.72 -15.04
CA VAL A 625 1.90 -4.23 -15.70
C VAL A 625 2.66 -5.40 -16.32
N THR A 626 2.73 -5.44 -17.66
CA THR A 626 3.53 -6.41 -18.44
C THR A 626 4.83 -5.82 -18.98
N SER A 627 5.10 -4.54 -18.68
CA SER A 627 5.87 -3.61 -19.52
C SER A 627 7.39 -3.73 -19.44
N ASP A 628 8.09 -4.08 -20.54
CA ASP A 628 9.56 -4.08 -20.64
C ASP A 628 10.15 -2.65 -20.73
N LEU A 629 9.97 -1.84 -19.68
CA LEU A 629 10.44 -0.45 -19.57
C LEU A 629 11.89 -0.34 -19.06
N ASP A 630 12.61 -1.45 -19.06
CA ASP A 630 14.02 -1.55 -18.66
C ASP A 630 14.98 -1.04 -19.73
N HIS A 631 14.51 -0.72 -20.94
CA HIS A 631 15.32 -0.40 -22.13
C HIS A 631 16.42 -1.47 -22.39
N GLY A 632 16.08 -2.73 -22.13
CA GLY A 632 17.02 -3.83 -22.28
C GLY A 632 18.10 -3.89 -21.20
N LEU A 633 18.03 -3.10 -20.13
CA LEU A 633 18.95 -3.17 -18.98
C LEU A 633 18.90 -4.53 -18.29
N GLY A 634 17.75 -5.20 -18.29
CA GLY A 634 17.55 -6.53 -17.73
C GLY A 634 17.78 -7.68 -18.72
N VAL A 635 18.25 -7.39 -19.93
CA VAL A 635 18.49 -8.40 -20.96
C VAL A 635 19.99 -8.73 -21.04
N VAL A 636 20.34 -10.01 -21.10
CA VAL A 636 21.72 -10.41 -21.42
C VAL A 636 21.98 -10.09 -22.90
N PRO A 637 23.10 -9.44 -23.25
CA PRO A 637 23.39 -9.09 -24.64
C PRO A 637 23.18 -10.27 -25.59
N PRO A 638 22.42 -10.09 -26.67
CA PRO A 638 22.09 -11.18 -27.58
C PRO A 638 23.33 -11.61 -28.36
N LEU A 639 23.30 -12.79 -28.97
CA LEU A 639 24.51 -13.41 -29.53
C LEU A 639 25.17 -12.51 -30.60
N GLU A 640 24.37 -11.76 -31.35
CA GLU A 640 24.80 -10.84 -32.40
C GLU A 640 25.63 -9.65 -31.88
N SER A 641 25.57 -9.36 -30.58
CA SER A 641 26.39 -8.31 -29.96
C SER A 641 27.88 -8.61 -29.97
N TRP A 642 28.27 -9.84 -30.27
CA TRP A 642 29.66 -10.30 -30.23
C TRP A 642 30.44 -10.03 -31.51
N TRP A 643 29.79 -9.84 -32.66
CA TRP A 643 30.46 -9.57 -33.94
C TRP A 643 29.98 -8.31 -34.65
N ARG A 644 28.85 -7.71 -34.25
CA ARG A 644 28.45 -6.41 -34.79
C ARG A 644 29.21 -5.29 -34.10
N SER A 645 30.06 -4.58 -34.85
CA SER A 645 30.69 -3.32 -34.39
C SER A 645 29.65 -2.34 -33.86
N GLY A 646 29.87 -1.78 -32.67
CA GLY A 646 28.94 -0.86 -32.00
C GLY A 646 27.84 -1.53 -31.17
N ALA A 647 27.68 -2.85 -31.22
CA ALA A 647 26.74 -3.59 -30.36
C ALA A 647 27.32 -3.89 -28.95
N GLU A 648 28.56 -3.47 -28.69
CA GLU A 648 29.40 -3.99 -27.62
C GLU A 648 29.10 -3.42 -26.22
N LEU A 649 28.22 -2.42 -26.11
CA LEU A 649 27.72 -1.90 -24.85
C LEU A 649 26.27 -1.48 -25.10
N VAL A 650 25.29 -2.36 -24.85
CA VAL A 650 23.90 -1.89 -24.74
C VAL A 650 23.90 -0.88 -23.60
N GLY A 651 23.92 0.39 -23.99
CA GLY A 651 24.08 1.51 -23.11
C GLY A 651 22.93 1.59 -22.11
N PHE A 652 23.20 2.28 -21.03
CA PHE A 652 22.17 2.76 -20.15
C PHE A 652 21.41 3.89 -20.88
N GLY A 653 20.13 3.68 -21.21
CA GLY A 653 19.32 4.61 -21.99
C GLY A 653 17.85 4.63 -21.56
N LEU A 654 17.12 5.65 -22.02
CA LEU A 654 15.67 5.71 -21.83
C LEU A 654 14.96 4.84 -22.87
N PRO A 655 13.88 4.12 -22.50
CA PRO A 655 13.02 3.49 -23.49
C PRO A 655 12.52 4.56 -24.47
N SER A 656 12.49 4.24 -25.78
CA SER A 656 11.99 5.22 -26.76
C SER A 656 10.53 5.57 -26.47
N PRO A 657 10.07 6.78 -26.83
CA PRO A 657 8.67 7.19 -26.65
C PRO A 657 7.68 6.20 -27.27
N GLN A 658 8.02 5.61 -28.42
CA GLN A 658 7.24 4.57 -29.09
C GLN A 658 7.16 3.29 -28.26
N LYS A 659 8.28 2.85 -27.67
CA LYS A 659 8.29 1.69 -26.77
C LYS A 659 7.43 1.99 -25.54
N ILE A 660 7.53 3.18 -24.96
CA ILE A 660 6.71 3.57 -23.80
C ILE A 660 5.21 3.53 -24.15
N ALA A 661 4.81 4.10 -25.29
CA ALA A 661 3.42 4.10 -25.74
C ALA A 661 2.84 2.69 -25.91
N ARG A 662 3.67 1.75 -26.38
CA ARG A 662 3.30 0.34 -26.55
C ARG A 662 3.18 -0.40 -25.22
N GLU A 663 4.15 -0.21 -24.34
CA GLU A 663 4.31 -1.03 -23.13
C GLU A 663 3.51 -0.50 -21.92
N LEU A 664 3.11 0.78 -21.91
CA LEU A 664 2.30 1.32 -20.83
C LEU A 664 0.94 0.59 -20.72
N PRO A 665 0.51 0.18 -19.52
CA PRO A 665 -0.70 -0.63 -19.33
C PRO A 665 -1.95 -0.05 -19.98
N ALA A 666 -2.79 -0.93 -20.50
CA ALA A 666 -4.11 -0.56 -21.01
C ALA A 666 -5.09 -0.29 -19.86
N PRO A 667 -5.96 0.73 -19.96
CA PRO A 667 -7.13 0.83 -19.11
C PRO A 667 -7.97 -0.43 -19.23
N ARG A 668 -8.55 -0.89 -18.12
CA ARG A 668 -9.58 -1.92 -18.16
C ARG A 668 -10.82 -1.37 -18.84
N VAL A 669 -11.43 -2.23 -19.65
CA VAL A 669 -12.68 -1.94 -20.38
C VAL A 669 -13.74 -1.50 -19.38
N ASP A 670 -14.49 -0.45 -19.70
CA ASP A 670 -15.60 -0.01 -18.84
C ASP A 670 -16.68 -1.09 -18.78
N PRO A 671 -17.07 -1.57 -17.58
CA PRO A 671 -18.07 -2.63 -17.45
C PRO A 671 -19.46 -2.21 -17.94
N ARG A 672 -19.72 -0.91 -18.11
CA ARG A 672 -20.99 -0.37 -18.65
C ARG A 672 -21.02 -0.38 -20.17
N ASP A 673 -19.90 -0.64 -20.85
CA ASP A 673 -19.90 -0.73 -22.30
C ASP A 673 -20.63 -1.99 -22.76
N ARG A 674 -21.47 -1.87 -23.79
CA ARG A 674 -22.24 -2.99 -24.35
C ARG A 674 -21.38 -4.17 -24.80
N ASN A 675 -20.11 -3.93 -25.14
CA ASN A 675 -19.16 -4.93 -25.60
C ASN A 675 -18.19 -5.38 -24.50
N ALA A 676 -18.36 -4.92 -23.25
CA ALA A 676 -17.38 -5.11 -22.18
C ALA A 676 -16.98 -6.58 -21.97
N ALA A 677 -17.95 -7.50 -21.94
CA ALA A 677 -17.70 -8.93 -21.73
C ALA A 677 -16.85 -9.55 -22.86
N ASN A 678 -17.06 -9.11 -24.09
CA ASN A 678 -16.30 -9.61 -25.24
C ASN A 678 -14.91 -8.96 -25.27
N LEU A 679 -14.82 -7.63 -25.17
CA LEU A 679 -13.56 -6.88 -25.21
C LEU A 679 -12.60 -7.29 -24.09
N SER A 680 -13.12 -7.64 -22.91
CA SER A 680 -12.31 -8.09 -21.77
C SER A 680 -11.69 -9.48 -21.98
N ARG A 681 -12.24 -10.29 -22.89
CA ARG A 681 -11.76 -11.65 -23.21
C ARG A 681 -10.79 -11.70 -24.39
N VAL A 682 -10.73 -10.64 -25.21
CA VAL A 682 -9.93 -10.69 -26.43
C VAL A 682 -8.46 -10.39 -26.13
N THR A 683 -7.58 -11.33 -26.46
CA THR A 683 -6.12 -11.19 -26.40
C THR A 683 -5.48 -11.20 -27.80
N GLY A 684 -4.48 -10.34 -28.02
CA GLY A 684 -3.47 -10.46 -29.08
C GLY A 684 -3.96 -10.73 -30.52
N SER A 685 -3.90 -11.99 -30.93
CA SER A 685 -3.96 -12.43 -32.34
C SER A 685 -5.36 -12.55 -32.95
N ASP A 686 -6.41 -12.76 -32.15
CA ASP A 686 -7.78 -12.97 -32.66
C ASP A 686 -8.57 -11.66 -32.86
N PHE A 687 -8.00 -10.53 -32.43
CA PHE A 687 -8.74 -9.29 -32.26
C PHE A 687 -9.17 -8.62 -33.57
N ARG A 688 -8.31 -8.56 -34.61
CA ARG A 688 -8.69 -7.92 -35.90
C ARG A 688 -9.94 -8.53 -36.52
N ARG A 689 -10.16 -9.84 -36.32
CA ARG A 689 -11.37 -10.55 -36.76
C ARG A 689 -12.56 -10.29 -35.84
N LEU A 690 -12.33 -10.13 -34.54
CA LEU A 690 -13.39 -9.91 -33.56
C LEU A 690 -13.91 -8.47 -33.53
N THR A 691 -13.07 -7.44 -33.71
CA THR A 691 -13.57 -6.05 -33.72
C THR A 691 -14.35 -5.68 -34.96
N THR A 692 -14.05 -6.28 -36.10
CA THR A 692 -14.89 -6.14 -37.30
C THR A 692 -16.27 -6.79 -37.12
N MET A 693 -16.43 -7.69 -36.14
CA MET A 693 -17.69 -8.36 -35.80
C MET A 693 -18.40 -7.75 -34.59
N LEU A 694 -17.73 -6.93 -33.79
CA LEU A 694 -18.32 -6.27 -32.61
C LEU A 694 -19.02 -4.98 -33.02
N PRO A 695 -20.22 -4.68 -32.47
CA PRO A 695 -20.87 -3.39 -32.66
C PRO A 695 -19.96 -2.22 -32.30
N ASP A 696 -20.05 -1.11 -33.03
CA ASP A 696 -19.29 0.11 -32.71
C ASP A 696 -19.61 0.65 -31.32
N SER A 697 -18.56 0.95 -30.56
CA SER A 697 -18.62 1.50 -29.20
C SER A 697 -17.36 2.32 -28.93
N VAL A 698 -17.40 3.15 -27.88
CA VAL A 698 -16.21 3.92 -27.46
C VAL A 698 -15.07 2.96 -27.09
N GLU A 699 -15.36 1.92 -26.29
CA GLU A 699 -14.33 0.97 -25.84
C GLU A 699 -13.78 0.10 -26.98
N SER A 700 -14.59 -0.30 -27.97
CA SER A 700 -14.08 -1.04 -29.14
C SER A 700 -13.11 -0.19 -29.98
N ARG A 701 -13.39 1.11 -30.14
CA ARG A 701 -12.51 2.06 -30.84
C ARG A 701 -11.23 2.36 -30.06
N LEU A 702 -11.31 2.50 -28.73
CA LEU A 702 -10.13 2.66 -27.86
C LEU A 702 -9.22 1.43 -27.91
N LYS A 703 -9.79 0.23 -27.92
CA LYS A 703 -9.02 -1.01 -28.03
C LYS A 703 -8.40 -1.17 -29.44
N ALA A 704 -9.07 -0.70 -30.50
CA ALA A 704 -8.48 -0.60 -31.85
C ALA A 704 -7.30 0.39 -31.89
N CYS A 705 -7.43 1.56 -31.26
CA CYS A 705 -6.34 2.52 -31.08
C CYS A 705 -5.11 1.85 -30.41
N ARG A 706 -5.33 1.09 -29.34
CA ARG A 706 -4.23 0.36 -28.67
C ARG A 706 -3.53 -0.65 -29.56
N MET A 707 -4.25 -1.32 -30.42
CA MET A 707 -3.63 -2.26 -31.33
C MET A 707 -2.81 -1.59 -32.41
N ALA A 708 -3.26 -0.47 -32.95
CA ALA A 708 -2.46 0.30 -33.89
C ALA A 708 -1.11 0.72 -33.26
N LEU A 709 -1.13 1.10 -31.97
CA LEU A 709 0.10 1.37 -31.21
C LEU A 709 0.95 0.13 -30.89
N ALA A 710 0.35 -1.06 -30.82
CA ALA A 710 1.04 -2.31 -30.48
C ALA A 710 1.60 -3.10 -31.69
N GLN A 711 1.33 -2.65 -32.92
CA GLN A 711 1.75 -3.35 -34.14
C GLN A 711 3.25 -3.18 -34.42
N GLY A 712 3.99 -4.30 -34.40
CA GLY A 712 5.40 -4.35 -34.79
C GLY A 712 6.32 -3.47 -33.94
N ASP A 713 7.49 -3.15 -34.49
CA ASP A 713 8.49 -2.28 -33.84
C ASP A 713 8.21 -0.78 -34.05
N ARG A 714 7.38 -0.43 -35.05
CA ARG A 714 6.96 0.94 -35.33
C ARG A 714 5.44 1.06 -35.19
N PRO A 715 4.93 1.86 -34.23
CA PRO A 715 3.50 2.00 -34.02
C PRO A 715 2.81 2.68 -35.22
N ASP A 716 1.62 2.23 -35.57
CA ASP A 716 0.74 2.89 -36.54
C ASP A 716 0.03 4.09 -35.87
N VAL A 717 0.74 5.22 -35.82
CA VAL A 717 0.24 6.45 -35.19
C VAL A 717 -0.99 7.00 -35.91
N ALA A 718 -1.05 6.86 -37.24
CA ALA A 718 -2.16 7.36 -38.05
C ALA A 718 -3.44 6.57 -37.78
N GLY A 719 -3.38 5.24 -37.84
CA GLY A 719 -4.52 4.38 -37.50
C GLY A 719 -4.94 4.49 -36.03
N ALA A 720 -3.98 4.72 -35.13
CA ALA A 720 -4.28 4.97 -33.72
C ALA A 720 -5.04 6.29 -33.51
N ARG A 721 -4.61 7.36 -34.19
CA ARG A 721 -5.26 8.68 -34.18
C ARG A 721 -6.67 8.61 -34.76
N GLU A 722 -6.83 7.99 -35.93
CA GLU A 722 -8.14 7.79 -36.57
C GLU A 722 -9.13 7.06 -35.63
N SER A 723 -8.68 5.97 -35.00
CA SER A 723 -9.50 5.22 -34.06
C SER A 723 -9.89 6.03 -32.82
N LEU A 724 -8.98 6.89 -32.34
CA LEU A 724 -9.21 7.74 -31.17
C LEU A 724 -10.19 8.88 -31.48
N ASP A 725 -10.01 9.56 -32.61
CA ASP A 725 -10.92 10.62 -33.08
C ASP A 725 -12.33 10.05 -33.30
N ALA A 726 -12.42 8.84 -33.84
CA ALA A 726 -13.68 8.11 -33.94
C ALA A 726 -14.27 7.81 -32.54
N ALA A 727 -13.47 7.43 -31.55
CA ALA A 727 -13.96 7.19 -30.18
C ALA A 727 -14.52 8.49 -29.55
N GLN A 728 -13.85 9.63 -29.76
CA GLN A 728 -14.30 10.94 -29.30
C GLN A 728 -15.60 11.36 -29.97
N ALA A 729 -15.71 11.22 -31.29
CA ALA A 729 -16.92 11.52 -32.04
C ALA A 729 -18.11 10.63 -31.59
N GLN A 730 -17.87 9.35 -31.32
CA GLN A 730 -18.90 8.44 -30.81
C GLN A 730 -19.39 8.87 -29.44
N ARG A 731 -18.47 9.19 -28.52
CA ARG A 731 -18.81 9.68 -27.18
C ARG A 731 -19.64 10.96 -27.26
N HIS A 732 -19.22 11.92 -28.08
CA HIS A 732 -19.95 13.17 -28.26
C HIS A 732 -21.35 12.92 -28.83
N SER A 733 -21.48 12.02 -29.81
CA SER A 733 -22.78 11.62 -30.37
C SER A 733 -23.69 10.99 -29.31
N ASP A 734 -23.16 10.10 -28.48
CA ASP A 734 -23.92 9.46 -27.41
C ASP A 734 -24.35 10.47 -26.32
N GLU A 735 -23.48 11.43 -25.96
CA GLU A 735 -23.81 12.54 -25.05
C GLU A 735 -24.94 13.42 -25.60
N VAL A 736 -24.86 13.82 -26.87
CA VAL A 736 -25.90 14.63 -27.53
C VAL A 736 -27.23 13.89 -27.62
N GLN A 737 -27.20 12.57 -27.80
CA GLN A 737 -28.40 11.72 -27.84
C GLN A 737 -28.97 11.39 -26.46
N GLY A 738 -28.36 11.90 -25.37
CA GLY A 738 -28.78 11.60 -24.00
C GLY A 738 -28.60 10.13 -23.61
N LYS A 739 -27.79 9.37 -24.36
CA LYS A 739 -27.45 8.00 -23.99
C LYS A 739 -26.48 8.04 -22.83
N GLN A 740 -26.56 7.02 -21.98
CA GLN A 740 -25.60 6.85 -20.89
C GLN A 740 -24.21 6.61 -21.50
N THR A 741 -23.30 7.58 -21.38
CA THR A 741 -21.94 7.43 -21.87
C THR A 741 -21.10 6.57 -20.92
N PRO A 742 -20.30 5.63 -21.45
CA PRO A 742 -19.39 4.84 -20.63
C PRO A 742 -18.22 5.73 -20.16
N GLY A 743 -17.88 5.62 -18.87
CA GLY A 743 -16.60 6.07 -18.33
C GLY A 743 -16.39 7.58 -18.14
N PRO A 744 -15.71 8.01 -17.06
CA PRO A 744 -15.11 9.33 -17.04
C PRO A 744 -14.09 9.47 -18.19
N ALA A 745 -13.97 10.68 -18.75
CA ALA A 745 -13.24 10.96 -20.01
C ALA A 745 -11.74 10.64 -19.98
N TRP A 746 -11.17 10.37 -18.81
CA TRP A 746 -9.76 10.07 -18.63
C TRP A 746 -9.24 8.92 -19.51
N ARG A 747 -10.10 7.97 -19.92
CA ARG A 747 -9.67 6.92 -20.85
C ARG A 747 -9.29 7.51 -22.21
N LEU A 748 -10.01 8.51 -22.70
CA LEU A 748 -9.65 9.22 -23.94
C LEU A 748 -8.33 9.98 -23.74
N ASP A 749 -8.17 10.71 -22.63
CA ASP A 749 -6.92 11.40 -22.30
C ASP A 749 -5.73 10.43 -22.21
N TRP A 750 -5.93 9.26 -21.60
CA TRP A 750 -4.88 8.24 -21.54
C TRP A 750 -4.44 7.81 -22.94
N HIS A 751 -5.38 7.57 -23.86
CA HIS A 751 -5.06 7.21 -25.24
C HIS A 751 -4.46 8.38 -26.03
N GLU A 752 -4.91 9.61 -25.81
CA GLU A 752 -4.26 10.82 -26.36
C GLU A 752 -2.80 10.90 -25.95
N GLY A 753 -2.51 10.68 -24.67
CA GLY A 753 -1.15 10.68 -24.15
C GLY A 753 -0.25 9.64 -24.84
N LEU A 754 -0.81 8.48 -25.20
CA LEU A 754 -0.07 7.40 -25.83
C LEU A 754 0.13 7.62 -27.33
N VAL A 755 -0.88 8.14 -28.03
CA VAL A 755 -0.73 8.53 -29.44
C VAL A 755 0.31 9.65 -29.56
N ALA A 756 0.28 10.64 -28.65
CA ALA A 756 1.29 11.69 -28.57
C ALA A 756 2.70 11.13 -28.28
N LEU A 757 2.85 10.19 -27.33
CA LEU A 757 4.13 9.52 -27.09
C LEU A 757 4.63 8.77 -28.33
N ALA A 758 3.76 8.05 -29.02
CA ALA A 758 4.10 7.32 -30.23
C ALA A 758 4.55 8.26 -31.36
N ALA A 759 3.95 9.45 -31.45
CA ALA A 759 4.35 10.53 -32.34
C ALA A 759 5.65 11.26 -31.91
N GLY A 760 6.17 11.01 -30.70
CA GLY A 760 7.33 11.70 -30.13
C GLY A 760 7.02 13.05 -29.47
N GLU A 761 5.73 13.38 -29.29
CA GLU A 761 5.27 14.65 -28.71
C GLU A 761 5.17 14.58 -27.17
N ILE A 762 6.33 14.59 -26.50
CA ILE A 762 6.40 14.37 -25.04
C ILE A 762 5.62 15.42 -24.23
N GLY A 763 5.62 16.68 -24.66
CA GLY A 763 4.88 17.75 -23.98
C GLY A 763 3.36 17.55 -24.05
N THR A 764 2.84 17.17 -25.21
CA THR A 764 1.42 16.81 -25.41
C THR A 764 1.05 15.61 -24.54
N ALA A 765 1.90 14.57 -24.55
CA ALA A 765 1.69 13.39 -23.72
C ALA A 765 1.65 13.71 -22.22
N LEU A 766 2.59 14.53 -21.73
CA LEU A 766 2.66 14.95 -20.33
C LEU A 766 1.36 15.64 -19.89
N ARG A 767 0.81 16.53 -20.73
CA ARG A 767 -0.45 17.24 -20.43
C ARG A 767 -1.60 16.25 -20.23
N HIS A 768 -1.77 15.30 -21.15
CA HIS A 768 -2.85 14.32 -21.05
C HIS A 768 -2.68 13.36 -19.87
N PHE A 769 -1.46 12.85 -19.59
CA PHE A 769 -1.24 12.03 -18.40
C PHE A 769 -1.42 12.82 -17.09
N THR A 770 -1.21 14.14 -17.11
CA THR A 770 -1.50 15.01 -15.97
C THR A 770 -3.00 15.12 -15.73
N GLU A 771 -3.81 15.24 -16.79
CA GLU A 771 -5.27 15.18 -16.67
C GLU A 771 -5.73 13.82 -16.11
N VAL A 772 -5.17 12.71 -16.59
CA VAL A 772 -5.47 11.39 -16.05
C VAL A 772 -5.10 11.29 -14.57
N ARG A 773 -3.95 11.83 -14.16
CA ARG A 773 -3.54 11.87 -12.75
C ARG A 773 -4.43 12.77 -11.90
N ALA A 774 -5.01 13.83 -12.46
CA ALA A 774 -5.98 14.67 -11.75
C ALA A 774 -7.28 13.90 -11.47
N ILE A 775 -7.70 13.01 -12.38
CA ILE A 775 -8.86 12.13 -12.18
C ILE A 775 -8.52 10.94 -11.28
N LEU A 776 -7.35 10.33 -11.43
CA LEU A 776 -6.92 9.12 -10.71
C LEU A 776 -5.66 9.39 -9.84
N PRO A 777 -5.75 10.25 -8.82
CA PRO A 777 -4.58 10.68 -8.03
C PRO A 777 -3.93 9.57 -7.21
N GLY A 778 -4.70 8.55 -6.82
CA GLY A 778 -4.22 7.39 -6.09
C GLY A 778 -3.64 6.29 -6.98
N GLU A 779 -3.76 6.37 -8.31
CA GLU A 779 -3.27 5.33 -9.21
C GLU A 779 -1.75 5.42 -9.46
N ALA A 780 -1.10 4.26 -9.52
CA ALA A 780 0.35 4.18 -9.73
C ALA A 780 0.73 4.41 -11.20
N ILE A 781 -0.06 3.88 -12.12
CA ILE A 781 0.30 3.83 -13.54
C ILE A 781 0.42 5.23 -14.18
N PRO A 782 -0.49 6.19 -13.91
CA PRO A 782 -0.29 7.57 -14.35
C PRO A 782 0.99 8.21 -13.81
N LYS A 783 1.43 7.86 -12.58
CA LYS A 783 2.68 8.36 -12.00
C LYS A 783 3.90 7.81 -12.75
N VAL A 784 3.88 6.53 -13.12
CA VAL A 784 4.95 5.93 -13.94
C VAL A 784 5.05 6.63 -15.31
N ALA A 785 3.91 6.86 -15.98
CA ALA A 785 3.88 7.56 -17.26
C ALA A 785 4.45 8.99 -17.16
N LEU A 786 4.05 9.75 -16.14
CA LEU A 786 4.60 11.09 -15.89
C LEU A 786 6.10 11.05 -15.57
N GLY A 787 6.54 10.06 -14.79
CA GLY A 787 7.96 9.86 -14.50
C GLY A 787 8.78 9.72 -15.77
N LEU A 788 8.31 8.90 -16.72
CA LEU A 788 8.96 8.68 -18.01
C LEU A 788 8.96 9.95 -18.88
N CYS A 789 7.84 10.66 -18.97
CA CYS A 789 7.77 11.94 -19.69
C CYS A 789 8.78 12.95 -19.12
N HIS A 790 8.89 13.06 -17.80
CA HIS A 790 9.86 13.95 -17.16
C HIS A 790 11.30 13.48 -17.34
N GLU A 791 11.58 12.17 -17.37
CA GLU A 791 12.94 11.69 -17.69
C GLU A 791 13.37 12.12 -19.10
N HIS A 792 12.45 12.09 -20.08
CA HIS A 792 12.68 12.55 -21.46
C HIS A 792 12.79 14.07 -21.56
N LEU A 793 11.91 14.84 -20.91
CA LEU A 793 12.02 16.29 -20.91
C LEU A 793 13.30 16.78 -20.21
N GLY A 794 13.80 16.02 -19.23
CA GLY A 794 15.09 16.28 -18.59
C GLY A 794 16.29 15.94 -19.47
N GLU A 795 16.11 15.14 -20.53
CA GLU A 795 17.17 14.77 -21.46
C GLU A 795 17.47 15.96 -22.39
N GLY A 796 18.60 16.64 -22.14
CA GLY A 796 18.99 17.85 -22.88
C GLY A 796 18.59 19.18 -22.21
N ALA A 797 17.80 19.15 -21.13
CA ALA A 797 17.52 20.33 -20.32
C ALA A 797 18.73 20.73 -19.47
N THR A 798 18.85 22.02 -19.13
CA THR A 798 19.92 22.54 -18.26
C THR A 798 19.36 23.36 -17.09
N GLY A 799 20.16 23.52 -16.03
CA GLY A 799 19.81 24.39 -14.90
C GLY A 799 18.54 23.93 -14.14
N LYS A 800 17.58 24.86 -13.97
CA LYS A 800 16.39 24.67 -13.13
C LYS A 800 15.38 23.67 -13.71
N GLU A 801 15.27 23.60 -15.02
CA GLU A 801 14.33 22.72 -15.71
C GLU A 801 14.71 21.25 -15.53
N ALA A 802 15.99 20.92 -15.74
CA ALA A 802 16.53 19.59 -15.49
C ALA A 802 16.34 19.14 -14.03
N LYS A 803 16.60 20.04 -13.06
CA LYS A 803 16.37 19.78 -11.63
C LYS A 803 14.89 19.50 -11.33
N THR A 804 13.99 20.27 -11.95
CA THR A 804 12.54 20.10 -11.76
C THR A 804 12.07 18.78 -12.34
N ALA A 805 12.46 18.46 -13.57
CA ALA A 805 12.14 17.20 -14.23
C ALA A 805 12.64 15.99 -13.42
N PHE A 806 13.88 16.03 -12.94
CA PHE A 806 14.45 15.00 -12.06
C PHE A 806 13.64 14.85 -10.76
N LYS A 807 13.31 15.97 -10.10
CA LYS A 807 12.55 15.98 -8.84
C LYS A 807 11.17 15.35 -9.00
N VAL A 808 10.45 15.70 -10.07
CA VAL A 808 9.11 15.16 -10.34
C VAL A 808 9.20 13.67 -10.71
N ALA A 809 10.10 13.29 -11.62
CA ALA A 809 10.27 11.89 -12.02
C ALA A 809 10.58 10.99 -10.81
N ARG A 810 11.50 11.43 -9.96
CA ARG A 810 11.85 10.70 -8.73
C ARG A 810 10.67 10.58 -7.78
N SER A 811 9.93 11.66 -7.54
CA SER A 811 8.75 11.64 -6.66
C SER A 811 7.71 10.64 -7.15
N CYS A 812 7.43 10.65 -8.46
CA CYS A 812 6.50 9.71 -9.08
C CYS A 812 6.94 8.25 -8.92
N TYR A 813 8.21 7.93 -9.18
CA TYR A 813 8.69 6.55 -9.03
C TYR A 813 8.75 6.10 -7.57
N LEU A 814 9.13 6.98 -6.62
CA LEU A 814 9.14 6.63 -5.20
C LEU A 814 7.74 6.34 -4.66
N ALA A 815 6.75 7.15 -5.06
CA ALA A 815 5.35 6.93 -4.69
C ALA A 815 4.84 5.55 -5.12
N VAL A 816 5.24 5.11 -6.31
CA VAL A 816 4.88 3.78 -6.83
C VAL A 816 5.70 2.70 -6.12
N TRP A 817 7.03 2.83 -6.10
CA TRP A 817 7.97 1.80 -5.64
C TRP A 817 7.83 1.45 -4.17
N GLN A 818 7.58 2.45 -3.30
CA GLN A 818 7.40 2.17 -1.88
C GLN A 818 6.08 1.45 -1.63
N ARG A 819 5.03 1.78 -2.39
CA ARG A 819 3.68 1.22 -2.23
C ARG A 819 3.58 -0.21 -2.74
N ASP A 820 4.10 -0.44 -3.94
CA ASP A 820 4.03 -1.72 -4.62
C ASP A 820 5.35 -1.95 -5.39
N ARG A 821 6.07 -3.01 -4.99
CA ARG A 821 7.34 -3.39 -5.62
C ARG A 821 7.18 -4.32 -6.82
N ALA A 822 5.97 -4.80 -7.13
CA ALA A 822 5.74 -5.68 -8.27
C ALA A 822 5.85 -4.96 -9.63
N PRO A 823 5.37 -3.70 -9.81
CA PRO A 823 5.62 -2.89 -10.99
C PRO A 823 7.10 -2.48 -11.10
N ALA A 824 7.92 -3.36 -11.65
CA ALA A 824 9.36 -3.13 -11.75
C ALA A 824 9.72 -1.92 -12.64
N GLY A 825 8.82 -1.40 -13.48
CA GLY A 825 9.01 -0.16 -14.22
C GLY A 825 9.40 1.05 -13.34
N ALA A 826 8.87 1.15 -12.11
CA ALA A 826 9.27 2.18 -11.16
C ALA A 826 10.68 1.93 -10.59
N ALA A 827 11.05 0.67 -10.32
CA ALA A 827 12.41 0.30 -9.93
C ALA A 827 13.43 0.61 -11.02
N PHE A 828 13.13 0.27 -12.28
CA PHE A 828 13.99 0.61 -13.42
C PHE A 828 14.12 2.13 -13.59
N GLY A 829 13.03 2.90 -13.43
CA GLY A 829 13.08 4.36 -13.41
C GLY A 829 13.96 4.93 -12.30
N LEU A 830 13.84 4.44 -11.06
CA LEU A 830 14.70 4.86 -9.95
C LEU A 830 16.17 4.47 -10.18
N ALA A 831 16.42 3.24 -10.64
CA ALA A 831 17.76 2.79 -11.01
C ALA A 831 18.35 3.71 -12.08
N ARG A 832 17.54 4.15 -13.05
CA ARG A 832 17.97 5.10 -14.06
C ARG A 832 18.38 6.46 -13.47
N LEU A 833 17.55 7.01 -12.60
CA LEU A 833 17.86 8.28 -11.92
C LEU A 833 19.11 8.18 -11.04
N PHE A 834 19.37 7.04 -10.40
CA PHE A 834 20.60 6.82 -9.63
C PHE A 834 21.84 6.71 -10.51
N LEU A 835 21.74 6.04 -11.66
CA LEU A 835 22.84 5.95 -12.62
C LEU A 835 23.19 7.30 -13.23
N ARG A 836 22.21 8.16 -13.53
CA ARG A 836 22.47 9.56 -13.93
C ARG A 836 23.23 10.37 -12.87
N ALA A 837 23.17 9.94 -11.60
CA ALA A 837 23.92 10.53 -10.50
C ALA A 837 25.24 9.80 -10.16
N GLY A 838 25.67 8.81 -10.97
CA GLY A 838 26.88 8.02 -10.74
C GLY A 838 26.76 6.94 -9.65
N ARG A 839 25.54 6.66 -9.16
CA ARG A 839 25.30 5.87 -7.96
C ARG A 839 24.94 4.41 -8.26
N ARG A 840 25.92 3.62 -8.71
CA ARG A 840 25.76 2.21 -9.11
C ARG A 840 25.18 1.32 -8.01
N ASP A 841 25.69 1.41 -6.78
CA ASP A 841 25.21 0.61 -5.63
C ASP A 841 23.74 0.89 -5.29
N ALA A 842 23.31 2.16 -5.36
CA ALA A 842 21.93 2.54 -5.08
C ALA A 842 20.98 2.02 -6.17
N ALA A 843 21.41 2.07 -7.44
CA ALA A 843 20.68 1.49 -8.55
C ALA A 843 20.52 -0.03 -8.39
N ALA A 844 21.62 -0.74 -8.09
CA ALA A 844 21.60 -2.18 -7.86
C ALA A 844 20.69 -2.55 -6.66
N LYS A 845 20.74 -1.79 -5.56
CA LYS A 845 19.92 -2.04 -4.37
C LYS A 845 18.41 -1.94 -4.67
N VAL A 846 17.97 -0.95 -5.45
CA VAL A 846 16.55 -0.85 -5.83
C VAL A 846 16.11 -2.02 -6.71
N LEU A 847 16.93 -2.40 -7.69
CA LEU A 847 16.67 -3.58 -8.51
C LEU A 847 16.66 -4.86 -7.67
N ASP A 848 17.48 -4.91 -6.60
CA ASP A 848 17.54 -6.02 -5.67
C ASP A 848 16.25 -6.20 -4.85
N GLU A 849 15.50 -5.13 -4.65
CA GLU A 849 14.25 -5.13 -3.89
C GLU A 849 13.02 -5.57 -4.72
N VAL A 850 13.17 -5.79 -6.04
CA VAL A 850 12.11 -6.39 -6.88
C VAL A 850 11.80 -7.81 -6.37
N PRO A 851 10.53 -8.11 -6.04
CA PRO A 851 10.16 -9.40 -5.43
C PRO A 851 10.08 -10.52 -6.47
N ALA A 852 10.32 -11.76 -6.04
CA ALA A 852 10.31 -12.95 -6.90
C ALA A 852 8.97 -13.21 -7.61
N VAL A 853 7.86 -12.71 -7.07
CA VAL A 853 6.52 -12.78 -7.68
C VAL A 853 6.37 -11.87 -8.91
N SER A 854 7.27 -10.91 -9.11
CA SER A 854 7.23 -10.03 -10.28
C SER A 854 7.68 -10.79 -11.53
N ARG A 855 6.97 -10.58 -12.65
CA ARG A 855 7.37 -11.10 -13.97
C ARG A 855 8.74 -10.60 -14.42
N GLN A 856 9.22 -9.49 -13.85
CA GLN A 856 10.50 -8.86 -14.18
C GLN A 856 11.59 -9.09 -13.14
N TYR A 857 11.38 -10.01 -12.19
CA TYR A 857 12.38 -10.34 -11.18
C TYR A 857 13.73 -10.72 -11.82
N ASP A 858 13.66 -11.61 -12.80
CA ASP A 858 14.78 -12.13 -13.59
C ASP A 858 15.52 -10.99 -14.32
N ALA A 859 14.77 -10.13 -15.02
CA ALA A 859 15.31 -8.94 -15.66
C ALA A 859 15.97 -7.98 -14.65
N ALA A 860 15.38 -7.79 -13.47
CA ALA A 860 15.93 -6.94 -12.42
C ALA A 860 17.24 -7.50 -11.84
N ARG A 861 17.38 -8.83 -11.70
CA ARG A 861 18.64 -9.47 -11.28
C ARG A 861 19.76 -9.24 -12.29
N ILE A 862 19.47 -9.45 -13.58
CA ILE A 862 20.44 -9.18 -14.66
C ILE A 862 20.80 -7.69 -14.64
N ALA A 863 19.82 -6.81 -14.54
CA ALA A 863 20.06 -5.37 -14.47
C ALA A 863 20.96 -5.00 -13.30
N ALA A 864 20.74 -5.56 -12.10
CA ALA A 864 21.57 -5.31 -10.91
C ALA A 864 23.05 -5.73 -11.10
N ILE A 865 23.32 -6.73 -11.95
CA ILE A 865 24.69 -7.07 -12.37
C ILE A 865 25.20 -6.01 -13.36
N ARG A 866 24.37 -5.69 -14.36
CA ARG A 866 24.77 -4.83 -15.47
C ARG A 866 25.06 -3.39 -15.05
N VAL A 867 24.31 -2.82 -14.11
CA VAL A 867 24.49 -1.44 -13.64
C VAL A 867 25.91 -1.14 -13.12
N HIS A 868 26.61 -2.14 -12.59
CA HIS A 868 28.00 -2.00 -12.15
C HIS A 868 29.01 -1.93 -13.30
N LEU A 869 28.64 -2.42 -14.48
CA LEU A 869 29.55 -2.58 -15.62
C LEU A 869 29.28 -1.56 -16.72
N LEU A 870 28.27 -0.71 -16.54
CA LEU A 870 27.91 0.33 -17.48
C LEU A 870 28.91 1.49 -17.42
N TRP A 871 29.25 2.00 -18.61
CA TRP A 871 29.93 3.28 -18.76
C TRP A 871 28.89 4.40 -18.75
N LEU A 872 29.02 5.34 -17.81
CA LEU A 872 28.05 6.42 -17.58
C LEU A 872 28.45 7.74 -18.26
N GLY A 873 29.48 7.71 -19.12
CA GLY A 873 30.02 8.88 -19.81
C GLY A 873 31.20 9.54 -19.06
N GLY A 874 31.97 10.37 -19.77
CA GLY A 874 33.13 11.07 -19.21
C GLY A 874 34.19 10.13 -18.62
N THR A 875 34.68 10.46 -17.42
CA THR A 875 35.65 9.68 -16.63
C THR A 875 35.01 8.62 -15.73
N ASP A 876 33.67 8.49 -15.72
CA ASP A 876 32.93 7.61 -14.82
C ASP A 876 32.89 6.15 -15.35
N TRP A 877 34.05 5.51 -15.33
CA TRP A 877 34.27 4.11 -15.69
C TRP A 877 34.00 3.16 -14.51
N PRO A 878 33.54 1.93 -14.77
CA PRO A 878 33.47 0.89 -13.74
C PRO A 878 34.80 0.70 -13.01
N SER A 879 34.77 0.67 -11.69
CA SER A 879 35.94 0.36 -10.88
C SER A 879 36.18 -1.15 -10.79
N VAL A 880 37.35 -1.55 -10.28
CA VAL A 880 37.65 -2.96 -9.96
C VAL A 880 36.63 -3.52 -8.96
N ALA A 881 36.21 -2.69 -7.99
CA ALA A 881 35.21 -3.07 -7.00
C ALA A 881 33.83 -3.29 -7.65
N ASP A 882 33.48 -2.51 -8.67
CA ASP A 882 32.23 -2.70 -9.43
C ASP A 882 32.26 -4.02 -10.21
N VAL A 883 33.35 -4.31 -10.94
CA VAL A 883 33.49 -5.57 -11.70
C VAL A 883 33.41 -6.78 -10.76
N ARG A 884 34.06 -6.71 -9.59
CA ARG A 884 33.99 -7.77 -8.57
C ARG A 884 32.59 -7.92 -7.99
N THR A 885 31.91 -6.81 -7.73
CA THR A 885 30.52 -6.82 -7.25
C THR A 885 29.59 -7.47 -8.27
N ALA A 886 29.74 -7.12 -9.55
CA ALA A 886 29.00 -7.74 -10.64
C ALA A 886 29.29 -9.23 -10.77
N ALA A 887 30.55 -9.64 -10.63
CA ALA A 887 30.97 -11.04 -10.67
C ALA A 887 30.38 -11.87 -9.53
N ARG A 888 30.47 -11.39 -8.29
CA ARG A 888 29.86 -12.04 -7.13
C ARG A 888 28.35 -12.21 -7.31
N ARG A 889 27.66 -11.16 -7.75
CA ARG A 889 26.21 -11.21 -8.04
C ARG A 889 25.89 -12.22 -9.15
N ALA A 890 26.70 -12.26 -10.20
CA ALA A 890 26.53 -13.25 -11.27
C ALA A 890 26.77 -14.68 -10.76
N GLU A 891 27.80 -14.89 -9.92
CA GLU A 891 28.03 -16.19 -9.29
C GLU A 891 26.89 -16.60 -8.36
N GLU A 892 26.29 -15.69 -7.61
CA GLU A 892 25.09 -15.96 -6.79
C GLU A 892 23.90 -16.37 -7.66
N VAL A 893 23.67 -15.66 -8.77
CA VAL A 893 22.63 -16.00 -9.76
C VAL A 893 22.92 -17.35 -10.45
N LEU A 894 24.18 -17.73 -10.60
CA LEU A 894 24.62 -18.95 -11.29
C LEU A 894 24.81 -20.18 -10.38
N ARG A 895 25.17 -20.01 -9.10
CA ARG A 895 25.51 -21.10 -8.13
C ARG A 895 24.29 -21.71 -7.48
N ALA A 896 23.23 -20.93 -7.30
CA ALA A 896 22.14 -21.38 -6.46
C ALA A 896 21.31 -22.45 -7.18
N ASP A 897 21.08 -23.58 -6.52
CA ASP A 897 19.96 -24.51 -6.75
C ASP A 897 18.58 -23.81 -6.59
N SER A 898 18.55 -22.48 -6.44
CA SER A 898 17.39 -21.67 -6.09
C SER A 898 16.54 -21.38 -7.32
N GLU A 899 15.54 -22.20 -7.60
CA GLU A 899 14.33 -21.86 -8.40
C GLU A 899 14.54 -21.28 -9.83
N LEU A 900 15.78 -21.09 -10.28
CA LEU A 900 16.22 -20.39 -11.48
C LEU A 900 16.76 -21.37 -12.53
N ARG A 901 16.12 -22.54 -12.65
CA ARG A 901 16.16 -23.36 -13.87
C ARG A 901 15.60 -22.63 -15.11
N ARG A 902 15.24 -21.34 -15.01
CA ARG A 902 14.63 -20.51 -16.07
C ARG A 902 15.60 -20.03 -17.14
N TYR A 903 16.89 -19.88 -16.83
CA TYR A 903 17.88 -19.49 -17.84
C TYR A 903 18.51 -20.72 -18.47
N ASP A 904 18.44 -20.81 -19.79
CA ASP A 904 19.17 -21.82 -20.54
C ASP A 904 20.68 -21.68 -20.33
N ALA A 905 21.42 -22.77 -20.61
CA ALA A 905 22.88 -22.74 -20.57
C ALA A 905 23.45 -21.63 -21.46
N ASP A 906 22.80 -21.37 -22.59
CA ASP A 906 23.22 -20.38 -23.58
C ASP A 906 23.22 -18.94 -23.03
N THR A 907 22.24 -18.57 -22.20
CA THR A 907 22.14 -17.25 -21.56
C THR A 907 23.19 -17.08 -20.47
N ARG A 908 23.49 -18.16 -19.73
CA ARG A 908 24.56 -18.15 -18.73
C ARG A 908 25.92 -17.93 -19.37
N ASP A 909 26.20 -18.62 -20.48
CA ASP A 909 27.44 -18.46 -21.22
C ASP A 909 27.60 -17.03 -21.76
N ARG A 910 26.52 -16.44 -22.31
CA ARG A 910 26.50 -15.04 -22.79
C ARG A 910 26.76 -14.04 -21.66
N LEU A 911 26.18 -14.25 -20.48
CA LEU A 911 26.39 -13.37 -19.32
C LEU A 911 27.85 -13.44 -18.82
N VAL A 912 28.41 -14.65 -18.68
CA VAL A 912 29.80 -14.84 -18.26
C VAL A 912 30.77 -14.24 -19.28
N ALA A 913 30.53 -14.48 -20.57
CA ALA A 913 31.34 -13.90 -21.63
C ALA A 913 31.35 -12.37 -21.53
N TRP A 914 30.17 -11.76 -21.34
CA TRP A 914 30.04 -10.31 -21.24
C TRP A 914 30.76 -9.73 -20.02
N LEU A 915 30.68 -10.38 -18.86
CA LEU A 915 31.44 -10.02 -17.66
C LEU A 915 32.95 -9.99 -17.91
N GLN A 916 33.47 -11.02 -18.58
CA GLN A 916 34.89 -11.12 -18.93
C GLN A 916 35.32 -10.02 -19.89
N ARG A 917 34.46 -9.69 -20.86
CA ARG A 917 34.68 -8.61 -21.81
C ARG A 917 34.74 -7.24 -21.12
N SER A 918 33.82 -6.96 -20.19
CA SER A 918 33.86 -5.73 -19.39
C SER A 918 35.10 -5.65 -18.50
N ALA A 919 35.53 -6.77 -17.91
CA ALA A 919 36.77 -6.85 -17.14
C ALA A 919 38.00 -6.59 -18.01
N LEU A 920 38.06 -7.14 -19.23
CA LEU A 920 39.17 -6.92 -20.16
C LEU A 920 39.33 -5.43 -20.49
N ALA A 921 38.23 -4.75 -20.82
CA ALA A 921 38.24 -3.32 -21.12
C ALA A 921 38.79 -2.46 -19.96
N LEU A 922 38.53 -2.88 -18.70
CA LEU A 922 39.09 -2.23 -17.52
C LEU A 922 40.61 -2.47 -17.40
N VAL A 923 41.07 -3.69 -17.64
CA VAL A 923 42.50 -4.05 -17.52
C VAL A 923 43.34 -3.39 -18.61
N GLU A 924 42.87 -3.37 -19.86
CA GLU A 924 43.54 -2.70 -20.98
C GLU A 924 43.76 -1.22 -20.69
N ARG A 925 42.74 -0.55 -20.11
CA ARG A 925 42.84 0.87 -19.71
C ARG A 925 43.73 1.12 -18.51
N SER A 926 43.93 0.10 -17.66
CA SER A 926 44.81 0.19 -16.49
C SER A 926 46.28 -0.08 -16.83
N GLY A 927 46.63 -0.22 -18.11
CA GLY A 927 48.00 -0.53 -18.55
C GLY A 927 48.36 -2.02 -18.41
N GLY A 928 47.38 -2.92 -18.56
CA GLY A 928 47.60 -4.38 -18.62
C GLY A 928 47.61 -5.09 -17.26
N THR A 929 47.66 -4.36 -16.15
CA THR A 929 47.60 -4.95 -14.79
C THR A 929 46.80 -4.08 -13.84
N VAL A 930 45.87 -4.68 -13.09
CA VAL A 930 45.15 -3.99 -12.01
C VAL A 930 45.99 -4.00 -10.74
N ARG A 931 46.26 -2.83 -10.17
CA ARG A 931 46.99 -2.71 -8.89
C ARG A 931 46.05 -2.93 -7.72
N PHE A 932 46.37 -3.91 -6.86
CA PHE A 932 45.64 -4.20 -5.64
C PHE A 932 46.43 -3.71 -4.41
N PRO A 933 45.76 -3.19 -3.36
CA PRO A 933 46.37 -2.99 -2.05
C PRO A 933 46.99 -4.29 -1.50
N ALA A 934 48.07 -4.17 -0.72
CA ALA A 934 48.83 -5.32 -0.22
C ALA A 934 48.03 -6.30 0.66
N GLN A 935 46.90 -5.85 1.23
CA GLN A 935 46.05 -6.58 2.18
C GLN A 935 44.92 -7.39 1.51
N VAL A 936 44.89 -7.45 0.18
CA VAL A 936 43.82 -8.10 -0.60
C VAL A 936 44.10 -9.60 -0.72
N GLU A 937 43.13 -10.42 -0.30
CA GLU A 937 43.23 -11.88 -0.26
C GLU A 937 43.41 -12.48 -1.68
N PRO A 938 44.00 -13.68 -1.85
CA PRO A 938 44.27 -14.26 -3.17
C PRO A 938 43.03 -14.41 -4.06
N HIS A 939 41.90 -14.84 -3.49
CA HIS A 939 40.62 -14.98 -4.20
C HIS A 939 40.06 -13.64 -4.69
N GLU A 940 40.50 -12.53 -4.10
CA GLU A 940 40.11 -11.18 -4.48
C GLU A 940 40.90 -10.63 -5.69
N LYS A 941 41.95 -11.35 -6.09
CA LYS A 941 42.77 -11.10 -7.29
C LYS A 941 42.30 -11.94 -8.49
N GLU A 942 41.20 -12.68 -8.35
CA GLU A 942 40.67 -13.61 -9.34
C GLU A 942 39.23 -13.25 -9.75
N LEU A 943 38.85 -13.64 -10.97
CA LEU A 943 37.52 -13.49 -11.55
C LEU A 943 37.10 -14.84 -12.15
N PHE A 944 36.10 -15.51 -11.55
CA PHE A 944 35.71 -16.89 -11.92
C PHE A 944 36.87 -17.91 -11.88
N GLY A 945 37.83 -17.72 -10.97
CA GLY A 945 39.00 -18.60 -10.77
C GLY A 945 40.20 -18.34 -11.70
N ASP A 946 40.17 -17.27 -12.51
CA ASP A 946 41.32 -16.83 -13.30
C ASP A 946 41.87 -15.49 -12.75
N PRO A 947 43.20 -15.24 -12.76
CA PRO A 947 43.78 -14.00 -12.28
C PRO A 947 43.27 -12.77 -13.06
N LEU A 948 42.97 -11.68 -12.37
CA LEU A 948 42.50 -10.40 -12.91
C LEU A 948 43.66 -9.62 -13.58
N THR A 949 44.25 -10.27 -14.58
CA THR A 949 45.35 -9.81 -15.44
C THR A 949 44.88 -9.90 -16.88
N GLU A 950 45.48 -9.14 -17.78
CA GLU A 950 45.06 -9.15 -19.19
C GLU A 950 45.12 -10.58 -19.76
N ARG A 951 46.21 -11.31 -19.49
CA ARG A 951 46.41 -12.67 -19.97
C ARG A 951 45.46 -13.69 -19.32
N GLY A 952 45.06 -13.49 -18.08
CA GLY A 952 44.09 -14.37 -17.39
C GLY A 952 42.69 -14.19 -17.95
N ILE A 953 42.25 -12.94 -18.09
CA ILE A 953 40.92 -12.59 -18.63
C ILE A 953 40.80 -13.01 -20.10
N ARG A 954 41.79 -12.73 -20.96
CA ARG A 954 41.77 -13.16 -22.37
C ARG A 954 41.65 -14.69 -22.52
N ARG A 955 42.35 -15.47 -21.69
CA ARG A 955 42.23 -16.94 -21.67
C ARG A 955 40.82 -17.41 -21.30
N ARG A 956 40.18 -16.77 -20.32
CA ARG A 956 38.81 -17.11 -19.94
C ARG A 956 37.80 -16.69 -21.00
N LEU A 957 37.99 -15.52 -21.60
CA LEU A 957 37.17 -15.02 -22.69
C LEU A 957 37.24 -15.92 -23.93
N GLU A 958 38.41 -16.49 -24.25
CA GLU A 958 38.55 -17.51 -25.31
C GLU A 958 37.64 -18.73 -25.07
N ARG A 959 37.63 -19.28 -23.84
CA ARG A 959 36.72 -20.38 -23.46
C ARG A 959 35.25 -19.98 -23.57
N SER A 960 34.91 -18.77 -23.13
CA SER A 960 33.54 -18.25 -23.25
C SER A 960 33.11 -18.10 -24.71
N LEU A 961 34.00 -17.62 -25.59
CA LEU A 961 33.72 -17.49 -27.02
C LEU A 961 33.56 -18.84 -27.72
N GLU A 962 34.21 -19.91 -27.24
CA GLU A 962 33.97 -21.28 -27.74
C GLU A 962 32.56 -21.79 -27.42
N ALA A 963 32.06 -21.48 -26.22
CA ALA A 963 30.68 -21.75 -25.86
C ALA A 963 29.70 -20.97 -26.77
N LEU A 964 29.97 -19.68 -27.01
CA LEU A 964 29.17 -18.86 -27.92
C LEU A 964 29.24 -19.32 -29.39
N ALA A 965 30.38 -19.82 -29.84
CA ALA A 965 30.55 -20.39 -31.18
C ALA A 965 29.63 -21.61 -31.38
N SER A 966 29.43 -22.41 -30.34
CA SER A 966 28.48 -23.54 -30.38
C SER A 966 27.03 -23.06 -30.56
N GLN A 967 26.67 -21.90 -29.99
CA GLN A 967 25.36 -21.27 -30.19
C GLN A 967 25.21 -20.74 -31.63
N ALA A 968 26.23 -20.03 -32.12
CA ALA A 968 26.24 -19.46 -33.47
C ALA A 968 26.17 -20.54 -34.57
N ARG A 969 26.87 -21.67 -34.36
CA ARG A 969 26.83 -22.84 -35.25
C ARG A 969 25.41 -23.37 -35.46
N ARG A 970 24.55 -23.31 -34.44
CA ARG A 970 23.14 -23.76 -34.54
C ARG A 970 22.26 -22.81 -35.35
N ARG A 971 22.69 -21.56 -35.54
CA ARG A 971 21.92 -20.52 -36.24
C ARG A 971 22.36 -20.32 -37.68
N SER A 972 23.64 -20.08 -37.92
CA SER A 972 24.15 -19.77 -39.26
C SER A 972 25.67 -19.97 -39.38
N PRO A 973 26.16 -20.53 -40.51
CA PRO A 973 27.60 -20.61 -40.79
C PRO A 973 28.29 -19.24 -40.84
N ALA A 974 27.59 -18.19 -41.29
CA ALA A 974 28.13 -16.83 -41.36
C ALA A 974 28.32 -16.20 -39.96
N GLU A 975 27.37 -16.45 -39.04
CA GLU A 975 27.48 -15.99 -37.64
C GLU A 975 28.61 -16.70 -36.92
N LEU A 976 28.79 -18.01 -37.17
CA LEU A 976 29.91 -18.77 -36.63
C LEU A 976 31.26 -18.21 -37.10
N SER A 977 31.42 -17.93 -38.40
CA SER A 977 32.66 -17.37 -38.94
C SER A 977 33.00 -16.03 -38.27
N ALA A 978 32.02 -15.13 -38.20
CA ALA A 978 32.22 -13.80 -37.60
C ALA A 978 32.62 -13.87 -36.12
N LEU A 979 32.05 -14.83 -35.36
CA LEU A 979 32.41 -15.02 -33.96
C LEU A 979 33.79 -15.68 -33.79
N LEU A 980 34.20 -16.56 -34.69
CA LEU A 980 35.55 -17.15 -34.71
C LEU A 980 36.62 -16.11 -35.05
N ASP A 981 36.35 -15.20 -35.99
CA ASP A 981 37.24 -14.09 -36.31
C ASP A 981 37.45 -13.21 -35.06
N ARG A 982 36.37 -12.87 -34.37
CA ARG A 982 36.44 -12.12 -33.11
C ARG A 982 37.18 -12.88 -32.00
N LYS A 983 37.04 -14.20 -31.93
CA LYS A 983 37.82 -15.05 -31.01
C LYS A 983 39.31 -14.95 -31.28
N ASN A 984 39.71 -14.96 -32.54
CA ASN A 984 41.12 -14.86 -32.93
C ASN A 984 41.71 -13.49 -32.59
N GLU A 985 40.96 -12.41 -32.75
CA GLU A 985 41.39 -11.05 -32.35
C GLU A 985 41.62 -10.91 -30.83
N LEU A 986 40.82 -11.59 -30.02
CA LEU A 986 40.87 -11.47 -28.55
C LEU A 986 41.84 -12.45 -27.89
N ARG A 987 42.41 -13.37 -28.67
CA ARG A 987 43.30 -14.43 -28.21
C ARG A 987 44.53 -13.84 -27.50
N PRO A 988 44.94 -14.36 -26.33
CA PRO A 988 46.14 -13.88 -25.67
C PRO A 988 47.37 -14.11 -26.58
N MET A 989 48.16 -13.07 -26.82
CA MET A 989 49.43 -13.17 -27.56
C MET A 989 50.29 -14.27 -26.93
N THR A 990 50.50 -15.35 -27.67
CA THR A 990 51.47 -16.37 -27.34
C THR A 990 52.78 -16.01 -28.00
N TRP A 991 53.86 -15.91 -27.21
CA TRP A 991 55.20 -15.68 -27.73
C TRP A 991 55.67 -16.96 -28.43
N TRP A 992 55.43 -17.04 -29.74
CA TRP A 992 56.04 -18.02 -30.64
C TRP A 992 56.44 -17.30 -31.91
#